data_AF-A0A2K0IY14-F1
#
_entry.id   AF-A0A2K0IY14-F1
#
_cell.length_a   1.000
_cell.length_b   1.000
_cell.length_c   1.000
_cell.angle_alpha   90.00
_cell.angle_beta   90.00
_cell.angle_gamma   90.00
#
_symmetry.space_group_name_H-M   'P 1'
#
loop_
_entity.id
_entity.type
_entity.pdbx_description
1 polymer ?
#
loop_
_entity_poly.entity_id
_entity_poly.type
_entity_poly.pdbx_seq_one_letter_code
_entity_poly.pdbx_strand_id
1 'polypeptide(L)'
;MSSLAGQVIKRESTDSGWVVTLFDAAARLVWFTDGRGTTQEQTYDELGRPVQTREQTKGGEKRVSRITEYGDKGLEDDNLKGLPVRQYDDSGLQIIHSVALSGATLQISQQFLASGDIAPNWPADDTNRKRLLDSEIYTTSQQADAVANTLNRTDAMGHQQIWRYDVSGKITSQAIKLDGETKKTLLEHITWSAASQVLEEKTSNGVTTTYGYEPETQWLSTLAAQRSDNTVLQSLVYGYDNTGNVTSITDNQITTRYYQNQVTDGLREFSYDALYQLLEATGRENAGNTIMPWNSLPAALTPIPTDNSQYVNYTRTWRWDDSGNLQSQVHAGAGNYTRMMITEATSNRSVQMNDSGAQASDEINQWFDNNGNLKQLQISASSSGNNMLWDGSNNLQTVVLLCRSATDMTQNDREIYQYSGNRRVRKQTRTLTNTSQQLWTVDEVRYLPGLELRQSWQESVESNRVISVKTSQELHTLTGQAGRAGVRILHWESGKPDSIDNNQLRWSLCDNIGSASLELDADGQQISREEYYPFGGTAVWAARSELEASYKVIRYSGKERDGTGLYYYGYRYYAPWLCRWTAADPGREIDGLNLYRMVRNNPLTLSDAEGLAPTASGSAETPKLSEKQYQEVSKVYKKMATGKLWSAEKAKNVLLDTPDSILGMHAVSSRNIRNLKKRLGKASPEEKAFFQRFMQLEFQMIHHTNAHITNPETLETTFLSRDELIKRRKIFDTTHTTNADIVQLANTGFAFFALSVKGIKLLKGSSRFGKHVHEVSLDKAKQKSPYMAEAHMVLNNTLKFQERKLSERLVTLLGGDDIARKDAKAFSKQVVAENVSDTLFHINDIHTGLALSILWSIKSAPISERSREILLGVKGEAQFEQLITTLFRPQILVPVELTV
;
A
#
# COMPACT_ATOMS: atom_id res chain seq x y z
N MET A 1 -13.01 23.80 -3.59
CA MET A 1 -12.67 25.21 -3.89
C MET A 1 -11.18 25.32 -4.09
N SER A 2 -10.75 26.05 -5.12
CA SER A 2 -9.34 26.27 -5.42
C SER A 2 -8.99 27.76 -5.32
N SER A 3 -7.72 28.06 -5.05
CA SER A 3 -7.16 29.40 -5.27
C SER A 3 -7.13 29.72 -6.77
N LEU A 4 -6.88 30.98 -7.13
CA LEU A 4 -6.68 31.40 -8.53
C LEU A 4 -5.50 30.66 -9.21
N ALA A 5 -4.56 30.14 -8.42
CA ALA A 5 -3.43 29.35 -8.90
C ALA A 5 -3.71 27.83 -8.99
N GLY A 6 -4.96 27.41 -8.76
CA GLY A 6 -5.40 26.01 -8.88
C GLY A 6 -5.12 25.12 -7.67
N GLN A 7 -4.55 25.65 -6.60
CA GLN A 7 -4.34 24.91 -5.35
C GLN A 7 -5.67 24.70 -4.62
N VAL A 8 -5.97 23.47 -4.20
CA VAL A 8 -7.19 23.21 -3.40
C VAL A 8 -7.04 23.81 -2.02
N ILE A 9 -7.86 24.82 -1.73
CA ILE A 9 -7.91 25.55 -0.45
C ILE A 9 -9.10 25.11 0.41
N LYS A 10 -10.13 24.50 -0.19
CA LYS A 10 -11.23 23.85 0.53
C LYS A 10 -11.60 22.56 -0.17
N ARG A 11 -11.63 21.46 0.56
CA ARG A 11 -12.22 20.19 0.12
C ARG A 11 -13.47 19.93 0.96
N GLU A 12 -14.51 19.42 0.32
CA GLU A 12 -15.73 18.95 0.97
C GLU A 12 -16.01 17.54 0.47
N SER A 13 -16.20 16.61 1.40
CA SER A 13 -16.55 15.22 1.16
C SER A 13 -17.64 14.83 2.14
N THR A 14 -18.66 14.11 1.66
CA THR A 14 -19.71 13.59 2.55
C THR A 14 -19.18 12.47 3.45
N ASP A 15 -18.16 11.73 2.99
CA ASP A 15 -17.48 10.71 3.78
C ASP A 15 -16.55 11.33 4.82
N SER A 16 -15.58 12.13 4.38
CA SER A 16 -14.47 12.59 5.23
C SER A 16 -14.61 14.03 5.73
N GLY A 17 -15.78 14.65 5.57
CA GLY A 17 -16.01 16.04 5.95
C GLY A 17 -15.31 17.07 5.08
N TRP A 18 -15.22 18.28 5.61
CA TRP A 18 -14.57 19.40 4.95
C TRP A 18 -13.23 19.75 5.59
N VAL A 19 -12.30 20.23 4.77
CA VAL A 19 -10.98 20.73 5.20
C VAL A 19 -10.71 22.04 4.47
N VAL A 20 -10.22 23.04 5.19
CA VAL A 20 -9.73 24.30 4.63
C VAL A 20 -8.24 24.42 4.89
N THR A 21 -7.46 24.76 3.87
CA THR A 21 -6.01 24.88 3.95
C THR A 21 -5.56 26.22 3.37
N LEU A 22 -4.68 26.89 4.12
CA LEU A 22 -3.99 28.10 3.71
C LEU A 22 -2.52 27.78 3.46
N PHE A 23 -2.03 28.23 2.31
CA PHE A 23 -0.63 28.09 1.91
C PHE A 23 0.05 29.46 1.85
N ASP A 24 1.36 29.47 2.03
CA ASP A 24 2.17 30.64 1.70
C ASP A 24 2.48 30.74 0.20
N ALA A 25 3.22 31.79 -0.18
CA ALA A 25 3.63 32.02 -1.57
C ALA A 25 4.51 30.90 -2.16
N ALA A 26 5.13 30.07 -1.32
CA ALA A 26 5.92 28.90 -1.73
C ALA A 26 5.10 27.60 -1.77
N ALA A 27 3.77 27.70 -1.65
CA ALA A 27 2.84 26.58 -1.61
C ALA A 27 3.02 25.65 -0.40
N ARG A 28 3.60 26.14 0.70
CA ARG A 28 3.77 25.37 1.94
C ARG A 28 2.58 25.60 2.87
N LEU A 29 2.18 24.58 3.62
CA LEU A 29 1.08 24.64 4.57
C LEU A 29 1.38 25.67 5.66
N VAL A 30 0.55 26.70 5.82
CA VAL A 30 0.69 27.67 6.93
C VAL A 30 -0.33 27.38 8.03
N TRP A 31 -1.57 27.11 7.62
CA TRP A 31 -2.68 26.88 8.51
C TRP A 31 -3.69 25.94 7.85
N PHE A 32 -4.31 25.05 8.62
CA PHE A 32 -5.52 24.36 8.17
C PHE A 32 -6.53 24.20 9.30
N THR A 33 -7.78 23.95 8.91
CA THR A 33 -8.83 23.46 9.81
C THR A 33 -9.70 22.40 9.15
N ASP A 34 -10.30 21.54 9.96
CA ASP A 34 -11.14 20.42 9.52
C ASP A 34 -12.58 20.50 10.05
N GLY A 35 -13.42 19.55 9.63
CA GLY A 35 -14.82 19.47 10.02
C GLY A 35 -15.04 19.27 11.52
N ARG A 36 -14.06 18.73 12.24
CA ARG A 36 -14.09 18.57 13.70
C ARG A 36 -13.81 19.90 14.42
N GLY A 37 -13.34 20.91 13.70
CA GLY A 37 -12.90 22.20 14.24
C GLY A 37 -11.50 22.15 14.81
N THR A 38 -10.71 21.11 14.46
CA THR A 38 -9.28 21.10 14.73
C THR A 38 -8.61 22.12 13.84
N THR A 39 -7.61 22.82 14.37
CA THR A 39 -6.75 23.72 13.61
C THR A 39 -5.30 23.30 13.79
N GLN A 40 -4.49 23.41 12.73
CA GLN A 40 -3.04 23.30 12.85
C GLN A 40 -2.35 24.47 12.14
N GLU A 41 -1.25 24.93 12.72
CA GLU A 41 -0.35 25.95 12.19
C GLU A 41 1.06 25.39 12.05
N GLN A 42 1.73 25.71 10.95
CA GLN A 42 3.09 25.27 10.71
C GLN A 42 4.01 26.46 10.46
N THR A 43 5.16 26.46 11.14
CA THR A 43 6.21 27.47 10.93
C THR A 43 7.44 26.86 10.28
N TYR A 44 8.22 27.71 9.62
CA TYR A 44 9.35 27.30 8.80
C TYR A 44 10.59 28.11 9.16
N ASP A 45 11.77 27.53 8.91
CA ASP A 45 13.03 28.27 8.96
C ASP A 45 13.27 29.10 7.68
N GLU A 46 14.40 29.80 7.62
CA GLU A 46 14.79 30.64 6.47
C GLU A 46 14.98 29.85 5.16
N LEU A 47 15.27 28.55 5.25
CA LEU A 47 15.37 27.65 4.10
C LEU A 47 14.01 27.06 3.71
N GLY A 48 12.97 27.34 4.49
CA GLY A 48 11.63 26.89 4.22
C GLY A 48 11.31 25.47 4.66
N ARG A 49 12.08 24.94 5.61
CA ARG A 49 11.85 23.63 6.20
C ARG A 49 11.00 23.76 7.46
N PRO A 50 10.06 22.83 7.72
CA PRO A 50 9.16 22.95 8.85
C PRO A 50 9.87 22.78 10.19
N VAL A 51 9.63 23.68 11.14
CA VAL A 51 10.30 23.66 12.46
C VAL A 51 9.35 23.45 13.63
N GLN A 52 8.09 23.89 13.51
CA GLN A 52 7.11 23.76 14.58
C GLN A 52 5.72 23.51 14.01
N THR A 53 4.94 22.65 14.67
CA THR A 53 3.50 22.52 14.44
C THR A 53 2.76 22.84 15.73
N ARG A 54 1.75 23.71 15.63
CA ARG A 54 0.82 24.02 16.71
C ARG A 54 -0.54 23.47 16.35
N GLU A 55 -1.19 22.83 17.30
CA GLU A 55 -2.49 22.21 17.12
C GLU A 55 -3.47 22.73 18.16
N GLN A 56 -4.73 22.87 17.78
CA GLN A 56 -5.82 23.15 18.70
C GLN A 56 -7.06 22.36 18.25
N THR A 57 -7.55 21.45 19.10
CA THR A 57 -8.84 20.79 18.90
C THR A 57 -9.98 21.74 19.26
N LYS A 58 -11.20 21.47 18.79
CA LYS A 58 -12.36 22.35 19.03
C LYS A 58 -12.63 22.53 20.53
N GLY A 59 -12.48 23.77 21.01
CA GLY A 59 -12.68 24.12 22.42
C GLY A 59 -11.53 23.69 23.35
N GLY A 60 -10.48 23.06 22.82
CA GLY A 60 -9.28 22.71 23.55
C GLY A 60 -8.25 23.84 23.59
N GLU A 61 -7.22 23.65 24.41
CA GLU A 61 -6.07 24.56 24.45
C GLU A 61 -5.17 24.35 23.22
N LYS A 62 -4.57 25.45 22.76
CA LYS A 62 -3.58 25.40 21.68
C LYS A 62 -2.25 24.90 22.24
N ARG A 63 -1.71 23.84 21.65
CA ARG A 63 -0.46 23.19 22.07
C ARG A 63 0.55 23.13 20.93
N VAL A 64 1.84 23.05 21.27
CA VAL A 64 2.89 22.68 20.33
C VAL A 64 2.94 21.16 20.24
N SER A 65 2.47 20.58 19.14
CA SER A 65 2.43 19.13 18.93
C SER A 65 3.69 18.59 18.29
N ARG A 66 4.45 19.41 17.54
CA ARG A 66 5.71 18.99 16.91
C ARG A 66 6.78 20.07 16.93
N ILE A 67 8.03 19.66 17.13
CA ILE A 67 9.23 20.47 16.91
C ILE A 67 10.25 19.65 16.10
N THR A 68 10.85 20.26 15.09
CA THR A 68 11.89 19.64 14.25
C THR A 68 13.16 20.48 14.26
N GLU A 69 14.29 19.86 14.57
CA GLU A 69 15.62 20.48 14.57
C GLU A 69 16.47 19.83 13.46
N TYR A 70 17.17 20.66 12.68
CA TYR A 70 17.96 20.22 11.51
C TYR A 70 19.46 20.20 11.79
N GLY A 71 20.17 19.25 11.18
CA GLY A 71 21.59 18.97 11.42
C GLY A 71 22.59 19.97 10.82
N ASP A 72 22.23 21.24 10.64
CA ASP A 72 23.09 22.22 9.97
C ASP A 72 24.22 22.78 10.85
N LYS A 73 24.17 22.53 12.17
CA LYS A 73 25.14 23.02 13.15
C LYS A 73 25.86 21.85 13.81
N GLY A 74 27.18 21.76 13.65
CA GLY A 74 28.08 21.01 14.55
C GLY A 74 28.18 19.49 14.36
N LEU A 75 27.81 18.93 13.20
CA LEU A 75 27.75 17.46 12.97
C LEU A 75 28.24 17.08 11.55
N GLU A 76 29.43 17.55 11.15
CA GLU A 76 29.94 17.36 9.78
C GLU A 76 30.38 15.91 9.48
N ASP A 77 30.75 15.12 10.49
CA ASP A 77 31.32 13.78 10.31
C ASP A 77 30.28 12.65 10.15
N ASP A 78 28.99 12.92 10.40
CA ASP A 78 27.91 11.91 10.45
C ASP A 78 26.89 12.00 9.30
N ASN A 79 27.18 12.80 8.27
CA ASN A 79 26.30 13.06 7.10
C ASN A 79 24.91 13.62 7.46
N LEU A 80 24.81 14.44 8.50
CA LEU A 80 23.52 14.93 9.03
C LEU A 80 23.05 16.29 8.49
N LYS A 81 23.90 16.97 7.72
CA LYS A 81 23.61 18.32 7.21
C LYS A 81 22.32 18.34 6.39
N GLY A 82 21.40 19.24 6.73
CA GLY A 82 20.11 19.37 6.06
C GLY A 82 19.03 18.35 6.48
N LEU A 83 19.36 17.33 7.27
CA LEU A 83 18.41 16.30 7.73
C LEU A 83 17.69 16.72 9.02
N PRO A 84 16.44 16.28 9.24
CA PRO A 84 15.74 16.48 10.52
C PRO A 84 16.35 15.55 11.58
N VAL A 85 17.32 16.05 12.34
CA VAL A 85 18.11 15.25 13.29
C VAL A 85 17.39 14.99 14.61
N ARG A 86 16.51 15.89 15.05
CA ARG A 86 15.69 15.70 16.25
C ARG A 86 14.24 16.06 15.94
N GLN A 87 13.34 15.12 16.18
CA GLN A 87 11.92 15.31 15.98
C GLN A 87 11.17 15.00 17.27
N TYR A 88 10.56 16.02 17.84
CA TYR A 88 9.59 15.90 18.92
C TYR A 88 8.20 15.83 18.33
N ASP A 89 7.40 14.82 18.67
CA ASP A 89 6.01 14.67 18.23
C ASP A 89 5.13 14.01 19.32
N ASP A 90 3.91 13.59 18.98
CA ASP A 90 2.98 12.98 19.96
C ASP A 90 3.43 11.61 20.48
N SER A 91 4.56 11.07 20.02
CA SER A 91 5.16 9.85 20.56
C SER A 91 6.35 10.08 21.49
N GLY A 92 6.97 11.28 21.46
CA GLY A 92 8.19 11.58 22.20
C GLY A 92 9.24 12.22 21.31
N LEU A 93 10.49 11.75 21.40
CA LEU A 93 11.65 12.27 20.69
C LEU A 93 12.32 11.18 19.84
N GLN A 94 12.47 11.43 18.56
CA GLN A 94 13.32 10.65 17.65
C GLN A 94 14.59 11.44 17.32
N ILE A 95 15.74 10.76 17.34
CA ILE A 95 17.05 11.34 16.99
C ILE A 95 17.74 10.50 15.92
N ILE A 96 18.15 11.12 14.81
CA ILE A 96 19.04 10.52 13.82
C ILE A 96 20.47 10.89 14.19
N HIS A 97 21.29 9.90 14.53
CA HIS A 97 22.68 10.09 14.98
C HIS A 97 23.68 10.01 13.83
N SER A 98 23.42 9.20 12.81
CA SER A 98 24.31 9.08 11.65
C SER A 98 23.61 8.49 10.43
N VAL A 99 24.11 8.86 9.25
CA VAL A 99 23.62 8.40 7.94
C VAL A 99 24.79 7.95 7.06
N ALA A 100 24.59 6.91 6.27
CA ALA A 100 25.57 6.40 5.33
C ALA A 100 25.71 7.33 4.10
N LEU A 101 26.80 7.19 3.35
CA LEU A 101 26.96 7.87 2.06
C LEU A 101 25.85 7.52 1.04
N SER A 102 25.25 6.32 1.18
CA SER A 102 24.11 5.88 0.38
C SER A 102 22.78 6.53 0.78
N GLY A 103 22.74 7.24 1.91
CA GLY A 103 21.52 7.83 2.49
C GLY A 103 20.79 6.92 3.49
N ALA A 104 21.27 5.70 3.73
CA ALA A 104 20.71 4.81 4.76
C ALA A 104 20.96 5.37 6.17
N THR A 105 19.93 5.44 7.02
CA THR A 105 20.08 5.81 8.43
C THR A 105 20.91 4.75 9.15
N LEU A 106 22.11 5.08 9.63
CA LEU A 106 22.99 4.10 10.30
C LEU A 106 22.69 3.98 11.80
N GLN A 107 22.25 5.06 12.44
CA GLN A 107 21.89 5.01 13.85
C GLN A 107 20.75 5.98 14.15
N ILE A 108 19.75 5.48 14.87
CA ILE A 108 18.56 6.23 15.26
C ILE A 108 18.17 5.85 16.69
N SER A 109 17.70 6.82 17.48
CA SER A 109 17.16 6.55 18.81
C SER A 109 15.74 7.08 18.98
N GLN A 110 14.94 6.37 19.76
CA GLN A 110 13.60 6.78 20.18
C GLN A 110 13.58 6.94 21.71
N GLN A 111 13.05 8.05 22.18
CA GLN A 111 12.63 8.28 23.57
C GLN A 111 11.12 8.49 23.56
N PHE A 112 10.37 7.72 24.34
CA PHE A 112 8.92 7.86 24.40
C PHE A 112 8.50 8.96 25.39
N LEU A 113 7.25 9.41 25.28
CA LEU A 113 6.63 10.21 26.35
C LEU A 113 6.52 9.39 27.64
N ALA A 114 6.80 10.04 28.77
CA ALA A 114 6.68 9.43 30.09
C ALA A 114 5.24 8.94 30.37
N SER A 115 4.24 9.65 29.85
CA SER A 115 2.84 9.25 29.89
C SER A 115 2.33 8.85 28.50
N GLY A 116 1.62 7.71 28.44
CA GLY A 116 0.88 7.28 27.25
C GLY A 116 -0.44 8.03 27.04
N ASP A 117 -1.05 8.51 28.13
CA ASP A 117 -2.41 9.09 28.16
C ASP A 117 -2.43 10.59 27.82
N ILE A 118 -1.30 11.30 27.97
CA ILE A 118 -1.26 12.77 27.90
C ILE A 118 -0.52 13.20 26.63
N ALA A 119 -1.22 13.92 25.76
CA ALA A 119 -0.63 14.52 24.59
C ALA A 119 0.30 15.70 24.98
N PRO A 120 1.50 15.84 24.39
CA PRO A 120 2.47 16.83 24.82
C PRO A 120 2.08 18.25 24.38
N ASN A 121 2.51 19.24 25.16
CA ASN A 121 2.63 20.62 24.72
C ASN A 121 4.10 21.01 24.81
N TRP A 122 4.85 20.82 23.72
CA TRP A 122 6.30 20.90 23.74
C TRP A 122 6.81 22.30 24.11
N PRO A 123 7.56 22.43 25.23
CA PRO A 123 8.18 23.69 25.62
C PRO A 123 9.23 24.16 24.61
N ALA A 124 9.47 25.46 24.57
CA ALA A 124 10.48 26.05 23.70
C ALA A 124 11.91 25.65 24.11
N ASP A 125 12.16 25.42 25.40
CA ASP A 125 13.48 25.06 25.93
C ASP A 125 13.69 23.54 26.01
N ASP A 126 14.91 23.10 25.69
CA ASP A 126 15.28 21.68 25.62
C ASP A 126 15.20 20.97 26.98
N THR A 127 15.51 21.67 28.07
CA THR A 127 15.50 21.13 29.43
C THR A 127 14.09 20.71 29.84
N ASN A 128 13.09 21.55 29.61
CA ASN A 128 11.70 21.23 29.94
C ASN A 128 11.11 20.22 28.95
N ARG A 129 11.53 20.19 27.68
CA ARG A 129 11.15 19.10 26.76
C ARG A 129 11.58 17.73 27.30
N LYS A 130 12.83 17.62 27.76
CA LYS A 130 13.36 16.37 28.33
C LYS A 130 12.59 15.87 29.56
N ARG A 131 11.93 16.76 30.32
CA ARG A 131 11.09 16.38 31.47
C ARG A 131 9.78 15.67 31.08
N LEU A 132 9.37 15.76 29.82
CA LEU A 132 8.16 15.07 29.30
C LEU A 132 8.47 13.68 28.75
N LEU A 133 9.76 13.35 28.59
CA LEU A 133 10.21 12.08 28.04
C LEU A 133 10.47 11.07 29.17
N ASP A 134 10.31 9.79 28.83
CA ASP A 134 10.79 8.67 29.61
C ASP A 134 12.33 8.69 29.72
N SER A 135 12.89 8.09 30.77
CA SER A 135 14.34 8.03 30.96
C SER A 135 15.04 7.14 29.94
N GLU A 136 14.35 6.09 29.47
CA GLU A 136 14.92 5.10 28.57
C GLU A 136 15.13 5.61 27.14
N ILE A 137 16.28 5.29 26.56
CA ILE A 137 16.66 5.66 25.19
C ILE A 137 16.86 4.39 24.36
N TYR A 138 15.97 4.15 23.40
CA TYR A 138 16.02 2.97 22.54
C TYR A 138 16.80 3.26 21.28
N THR A 139 18.02 2.74 21.17
CA THR A 139 18.92 3.03 20.04
C THR A 139 19.05 1.84 19.10
N THR A 140 18.61 1.99 17.86
CA THR A 140 18.87 1.01 16.79
C THR A 140 20.07 1.47 15.97
N SER A 141 20.97 0.54 15.65
CA SER A 141 22.06 0.76 14.70
C SER A 141 21.98 -0.22 13.54
N GLN A 142 22.48 0.16 12.37
CA GLN A 142 22.59 -0.72 11.23
C GLN A 142 23.84 -0.43 10.40
N GLN A 143 24.26 -1.45 9.65
CA GLN A 143 25.23 -1.36 8.58
C GLN A 143 24.49 -1.59 7.26
N ALA A 144 24.83 -0.81 6.25
CA ALA A 144 24.26 -0.92 4.92
C ALA A 144 25.35 -1.05 3.86
N ASP A 145 25.00 -1.65 2.72
CA ASP A 145 25.85 -1.66 1.54
C ASP A 145 25.82 -0.32 0.79
N ALA A 146 26.54 -0.26 -0.34
CA ALA A 146 26.67 0.95 -1.14
C ALA A 146 25.34 1.40 -1.80
N VAL A 147 24.33 0.54 -1.89
CA VAL A 147 23.01 0.84 -2.45
C VAL A 147 21.91 0.89 -1.38
N ALA A 148 22.31 1.02 -0.11
CA ALA A 148 21.45 1.16 1.07
C ALA A 148 20.69 -0.11 1.51
N ASN A 149 21.05 -1.30 1.04
CA ASN A 149 20.51 -2.54 1.63
C ASN A 149 21.11 -2.78 3.01
N THR A 150 20.28 -3.13 3.99
CA THR A 150 20.72 -3.43 5.36
C THR A 150 21.49 -4.75 5.41
N LEU A 151 22.76 -4.73 5.79
CA LEU A 151 23.60 -5.93 5.96
C LEU A 151 23.49 -6.50 7.38
N ASN A 152 23.46 -5.62 8.38
CA ASN A 152 23.32 -5.97 9.78
C ASN A 152 22.50 -4.88 10.48
N ARG A 153 21.58 -5.25 11.37
CA ARG A 153 20.83 -4.34 12.23
C ARG A 153 20.93 -4.83 13.65
N THR A 154 21.42 -3.98 14.55
CA THR A 154 21.32 -4.19 16.00
C THR A 154 20.13 -3.39 16.51
N ASP A 155 19.15 -4.07 17.08
CA ASP A 155 17.98 -3.43 17.68
C ASP A 155 18.31 -2.76 19.02
N ALA A 156 17.31 -2.12 19.62
CA ALA A 156 17.47 -1.35 20.84
C ALA A 156 17.90 -2.18 22.05
N MET A 157 17.69 -3.50 22.04
CA MET A 157 18.03 -4.41 23.14
C MET A 157 19.28 -5.25 22.80
N GLY A 158 20.05 -4.86 21.78
CA GLY A 158 21.33 -5.48 21.44
C GLY A 158 21.24 -6.71 20.53
N HIS A 159 20.04 -7.14 20.13
CA HIS A 159 19.93 -8.29 19.24
C HIS A 159 20.22 -7.90 17.79
N GLN A 160 20.83 -8.81 17.04
CA GLN A 160 21.34 -8.55 15.69
C GLN A 160 20.62 -9.39 14.64
N GLN A 161 20.08 -8.73 13.61
CA GLN A 161 19.61 -9.37 12.38
C GLN A 161 20.60 -9.13 11.25
N ILE A 162 20.93 -10.18 10.51
CA ILE A 162 21.98 -10.17 9.51
C ILE A 162 21.41 -10.69 8.19
N TRP A 163 21.62 -9.94 7.12
CA TRP A 163 21.18 -10.30 5.76
C TRP A 163 22.38 -10.50 4.84
N ARG A 164 22.18 -11.35 3.84
CA ARG A 164 23.08 -11.47 2.68
C ARG A 164 22.27 -11.34 1.41
N TYR A 165 22.89 -10.75 0.40
CA TYR A 165 22.28 -10.47 -0.89
C TYR A 165 23.09 -11.11 -2.01
N ASP A 166 22.43 -11.46 -3.10
CA ASP A 166 23.08 -11.84 -4.35
C ASP A 166 23.49 -10.61 -5.18
N VAL A 167 24.08 -10.86 -6.35
CA VAL A 167 24.50 -9.82 -7.30
C VAL A 167 23.34 -8.97 -7.84
N SER A 168 22.10 -9.46 -7.76
CA SER A 168 20.89 -8.71 -8.15
C SER A 168 20.32 -7.84 -7.02
N GLY A 169 20.92 -7.88 -5.83
CA GLY A 169 20.44 -7.16 -4.65
C GLY A 169 19.31 -7.88 -3.91
N LYS A 170 19.02 -9.14 -4.24
CA LYS A 170 17.97 -9.93 -3.57
C LYS A 170 18.55 -10.72 -2.41
N ILE A 171 17.76 -10.86 -1.35
CA ILE A 171 18.17 -11.64 -0.17
C ILE A 171 18.48 -13.09 -0.57
N THR A 172 19.54 -13.66 -0.02
CA THR A 172 19.93 -15.08 -0.18
C THR A 172 19.89 -15.84 1.13
N SER A 173 20.16 -15.17 2.25
CA SER A 173 20.06 -15.75 3.59
C SER A 173 19.78 -14.66 4.63
N GLN A 174 19.22 -15.11 5.75
CA GLN A 174 18.95 -14.30 6.92
C GLN A 174 19.41 -15.05 8.17
N ALA A 175 20.01 -14.35 9.10
CA ALA A 175 20.39 -14.89 10.40
C ALA A 175 20.05 -13.91 11.53
N ILE A 176 20.00 -14.45 12.74
CA ILE A 176 19.82 -13.70 13.98
C ILE A 176 20.95 -14.04 14.95
N LYS A 177 21.33 -13.09 15.78
CA LYS A 177 22.11 -13.32 16.99
C LYS A 177 21.42 -12.54 18.11
N LEU A 178 20.77 -13.25 19.03
CA LEU A 178 20.23 -12.61 20.24
C LEU A 178 21.39 -12.12 21.11
N ASP A 179 21.11 -11.18 22.01
CA ASP A 179 22.17 -10.63 22.84
C ASP A 179 22.69 -11.71 23.79
N GLY A 180 24.02 -11.75 23.99
CA GLY A 180 24.68 -12.83 24.74
C GLY A 180 24.63 -14.23 24.09
N GLU A 181 23.91 -14.43 22.99
CA GLU A 181 23.66 -15.74 22.38
C GLU A 181 24.50 -16.00 21.12
N THR A 182 24.48 -17.25 20.68
CA THR A 182 25.11 -17.66 19.42
C THR A 182 24.26 -17.31 18.20
N LYS A 183 24.94 -17.04 17.08
CA LYS A 183 24.27 -16.74 15.81
C LYS A 183 23.52 -17.98 15.30
N LYS A 184 22.25 -17.80 14.93
CA LYS A 184 21.37 -18.81 14.32
C LYS A 184 20.93 -18.37 12.93
N THR A 185 20.95 -19.28 11.97
CA THR A 185 20.39 -19.06 10.63
C THR A 185 18.86 -19.13 10.72
N LEU A 186 18.16 -18.27 9.98
CA LEU A 186 16.69 -18.27 9.85
C LEU A 186 16.26 -18.74 8.45
N LEU A 187 16.92 -18.23 7.42
CA LEU A 187 16.74 -18.57 6.02
C LEU A 187 18.05 -19.12 5.47
N GLU A 188 18.06 -20.38 5.05
CA GLU A 188 19.23 -21.06 4.51
C GLU A 188 19.44 -20.74 3.03
N HIS A 189 18.34 -20.70 2.27
CA HIS A 189 18.36 -20.58 0.82
C HIS A 189 17.05 -19.98 0.32
N ILE A 190 17.12 -19.22 -0.76
CA ILE A 190 15.96 -18.70 -1.49
C ILE A 190 16.31 -18.51 -2.96
N THR A 191 15.36 -18.83 -3.84
CA THR A 191 15.49 -18.65 -5.29
C THR A 191 14.35 -17.82 -5.85
N TRP A 192 14.61 -17.22 -7.01
CA TRP A 192 13.74 -16.22 -7.61
C TRP A 192 13.47 -16.54 -9.08
N SER A 193 12.24 -16.26 -9.51
CA SER A 193 11.86 -16.29 -10.92
C SER A 193 12.45 -15.10 -11.67
N ALA A 194 12.44 -15.17 -13.00
CA ALA A 194 12.82 -14.04 -13.85
C ALA A 194 11.94 -12.79 -13.62
N ALA A 195 10.70 -12.98 -13.13
CA ALA A 195 9.78 -11.91 -12.76
C ALA A 195 9.97 -11.42 -11.31
N SER A 196 11.06 -11.81 -10.65
CA SER A 196 11.35 -11.46 -9.26
C SER A 196 10.36 -11.97 -8.22
N GLN A 197 9.73 -13.11 -8.49
CA GLN A 197 8.88 -13.80 -7.51
C GLN A 197 9.67 -14.93 -6.85
N VAL A 198 9.40 -15.24 -5.58
CA VAL A 198 10.06 -16.35 -4.88
C VAL A 198 9.63 -17.67 -5.51
N LEU A 199 10.56 -18.54 -5.90
CA LEU A 199 10.29 -19.89 -6.44
C LEU A 199 10.41 -20.96 -5.35
N GLU A 200 11.44 -20.86 -4.53
CA GLU A 200 11.71 -21.78 -3.43
C GLU A 200 12.38 -21.02 -2.30
N GLU A 201 12.03 -21.33 -1.07
CA GLU A 201 12.74 -20.88 0.13
C GLU A 201 12.90 -22.05 1.12
N LYS A 202 14.04 -22.09 1.80
CA LYS A 202 14.35 -23.11 2.81
C LYS A 202 14.71 -22.46 4.12
N THR A 203 13.91 -22.72 5.15
CA THR A 203 14.11 -22.22 6.51
C THR A 203 14.92 -23.21 7.33
N SER A 204 15.60 -22.72 8.37
CA SER A 204 16.50 -23.52 9.19
C SER A 204 15.80 -24.56 10.07
N ASN A 205 14.48 -24.47 10.23
CA ASN A 205 13.66 -25.50 10.87
C ASN A 205 13.37 -26.71 9.96
N GLY A 206 14.10 -26.84 8.84
CA GLY A 206 14.01 -27.97 7.94
C GLY A 206 12.81 -27.94 7.00
N VAL A 207 12.13 -26.81 6.86
CA VAL A 207 10.98 -26.64 5.96
C VAL A 207 11.42 -25.98 4.66
N THR A 208 11.00 -26.54 3.54
CA THR A 208 11.15 -25.98 2.20
C THR A 208 9.78 -25.60 1.67
N THR A 209 9.60 -24.35 1.28
CA THR A 209 8.37 -23.85 0.65
C THR A 209 8.63 -23.57 -0.82
N THR A 210 7.81 -24.13 -1.69
CA THR A 210 7.87 -23.99 -3.15
C THR A 210 6.65 -23.25 -3.66
N TYR A 211 6.86 -22.41 -4.67
CA TYR A 211 5.86 -21.54 -5.26
C TYR A 211 5.82 -21.77 -6.77
N GLY A 212 4.68 -22.23 -7.27
CA GLY A 212 4.43 -22.37 -8.71
C GLY A 212 3.68 -21.16 -9.24
N TYR A 213 4.06 -20.70 -10.43
CA TYR A 213 3.39 -19.61 -11.12
C TYR A 213 2.96 -20.06 -12.51
N GLU A 214 1.78 -19.62 -12.94
CA GLU A 214 1.32 -19.81 -14.32
C GLU A 214 2.25 -19.05 -15.28
N PRO A 215 2.90 -19.71 -16.26
CA PRO A 215 3.89 -19.07 -17.12
C PRO A 215 3.36 -17.85 -17.88
N GLU A 216 2.10 -17.90 -18.31
CA GLU A 216 1.46 -16.90 -19.16
C GLU A 216 1.10 -15.62 -18.41
N THR A 217 0.70 -15.73 -17.13
CA THR A 217 0.18 -14.61 -16.34
C THR A 217 1.09 -14.22 -15.17
N GLN A 218 2.00 -15.10 -14.78
CA GLN A 218 2.79 -15.03 -13.55
C GLN A 218 1.94 -15.02 -12.27
N TRP A 219 0.69 -15.49 -12.32
CA TRP A 219 -0.15 -15.67 -11.13
C TRP A 219 0.30 -16.89 -10.33
N LEU A 220 0.23 -16.80 -9.00
CA LEU A 220 0.62 -17.87 -8.09
C LEU A 220 -0.36 -19.05 -8.24
N SER A 221 0.03 -20.12 -8.92
CA SER A 221 -0.82 -21.29 -9.13
C SER A 221 -0.77 -22.28 -7.96
N THR A 222 0.40 -22.45 -7.35
CA THR A 222 0.62 -23.42 -6.27
C THR A 222 1.54 -22.89 -5.19
N LEU A 223 1.31 -23.31 -3.95
CA LEU A 223 2.18 -23.08 -2.81
C LEU A 223 2.24 -24.36 -1.97
N ALA A 224 3.42 -24.93 -1.79
CA ALA A 224 3.58 -26.16 -1.01
C ALA A 224 4.74 -26.04 -0.02
N ALA A 225 4.48 -26.34 1.26
CA ALA A 225 5.47 -26.37 2.32
C ALA A 225 5.70 -27.81 2.78
N GLN A 226 6.94 -28.26 2.74
CA GLN A 226 7.35 -29.62 3.05
C GLN A 226 8.53 -29.64 4.02
N ARG A 227 8.47 -30.49 5.05
CA ARG A 227 9.57 -30.73 5.98
C ARG A 227 10.59 -31.71 5.38
N SER A 228 11.82 -31.66 5.88
CA SER A 228 12.95 -32.50 5.46
C SER A 228 12.71 -34.01 5.54
N ASP A 229 11.74 -34.47 6.35
CA ASP A 229 11.30 -35.86 6.42
C ASP A 229 10.19 -36.22 5.41
N ASN A 230 9.94 -35.33 4.45
CA ASN A 230 8.89 -35.39 3.42
C ASN A 230 7.46 -35.16 3.91
N THR A 231 7.25 -34.82 5.19
CA THR A 231 5.92 -34.43 5.68
C THR A 231 5.48 -33.14 4.98
N VAL A 232 4.37 -33.19 4.26
CA VAL A 232 3.78 -31.99 3.64
C VAL A 232 2.90 -31.29 4.67
N LEU A 233 3.20 -30.03 4.97
CA LEU A 233 2.53 -29.25 6.02
C LEU A 233 1.37 -28.43 5.44
N GLN A 234 1.51 -27.99 4.20
CA GLN A 234 0.53 -27.19 3.46
C GLN A 234 0.69 -27.43 1.96
N SER A 235 -0.41 -27.48 1.22
CA SER A 235 -0.40 -27.59 -0.24
C SER A 235 -1.58 -26.85 -0.86
N LEU A 236 -1.41 -25.54 -1.07
CA LEU A 236 -2.42 -24.67 -1.65
C LEU A 236 -2.35 -24.70 -3.19
N VAL A 237 -3.51 -24.84 -3.82
CA VAL A 237 -3.72 -24.69 -5.27
C VAL A 237 -4.75 -23.60 -5.50
N TYR A 238 -4.44 -22.67 -6.40
CA TYR A 238 -5.27 -21.49 -6.68
C TYR A 238 -5.95 -21.63 -8.04
N GLY A 239 -7.26 -21.38 -8.07
CA GLY A 239 -8.03 -21.18 -9.29
C GLY A 239 -8.25 -19.69 -9.54
N TYR A 240 -8.18 -19.28 -10.81
CA TYR A 240 -8.40 -17.91 -11.24
C TYR A 240 -9.45 -17.83 -12.34
N ASP A 241 -10.18 -16.72 -12.42
CA ASP A 241 -10.88 -16.35 -13.65
C ASP A 241 -9.94 -15.64 -14.64
N ASN A 242 -10.43 -15.35 -15.85
CA ASN A 242 -9.64 -14.70 -16.91
C ASN A 242 -9.19 -13.26 -16.59
N THR A 243 -9.62 -12.70 -15.45
CA THR A 243 -9.28 -11.34 -15.01
C THR A 243 -8.37 -11.34 -13.78
N GLY A 244 -8.07 -12.53 -13.24
CA GLY A 244 -7.17 -12.73 -12.12
C GLY A 244 -7.87 -12.77 -10.77
N ASN A 245 -9.20 -12.82 -10.71
CA ASN A 245 -9.88 -13.02 -9.44
C ASN A 245 -9.69 -14.47 -8.99
N VAL A 246 -9.34 -14.65 -7.71
CA VAL A 246 -9.21 -15.98 -7.11
C VAL A 246 -10.61 -16.63 -6.99
N THR A 247 -10.89 -17.64 -7.78
CA THR A 247 -12.18 -18.36 -7.79
C THR A 247 -12.19 -19.60 -6.91
N SER A 248 -11.01 -20.15 -6.61
CA SER A 248 -10.89 -21.23 -5.63
C SER A 248 -9.52 -21.27 -4.97
N ILE A 249 -9.49 -21.80 -3.74
CA ILE A 249 -8.24 -22.20 -3.07
C ILE A 249 -8.46 -23.57 -2.44
N THR A 250 -7.64 -24.54 -2.81
CA THR A 250 -7.69 -25.91 -2.26
C THR A 250 -6.43 -26.19 -1.45
N ASP A 251 -6.53 -26.58 -0.17
CA ASP A 251 -5.40 -27.17 0.58
C ASP A 251 -5.46 -28.71 0.50
N ASN A 252 -4.60 -29.30 -0.33
CA ASN A 252 -4.54 -30.75 -0.55
C ASN A 252 -4.07 -31.55 0.67
N GLN A 253 -3.60 -30.89 1.73
CA GLN A 253 -3.29 -31.57 3.00
C GLN A 253 -4.53 -31.81 3.87
N ILE A 254 -5.65 -31.19 3.56
CA ILE A 254 -6.90 -31.39 4.31
C ILE A 254 -7.62 -32.62 3.74
N THR A 255 -7.67 -33.70 4.53
CA THR A 255 -8.36 -34.93 4.13
C THR A 255 -9.88 -34.75 4.15
N THR A 256 -10.56 -35.16 3.07
CA THR A 256 -12.03 -35.22 3.00
C THR A 256 -12.60 -36.11 4.11
N ARG A 257 -13.57 -35.60 4.88
CA ARG A 257 -14.21 -36.37 5.95
C ARG A 257 -15.70 -36.07 6.07
N TYR A 258 -16.42 -37.03 6.66
CA TYR A 258 -17.85 -36.97 6.93
C TYR A 258 -18.07 -36.69 8.42
N TYR A 259 -18.59 -35.52 8.76
CA TYR A 259 -18.91 -35.14 10.14
C TYR A 259 -20.25 -34.40 10.16
N GLN A 260 -21.14 -34.73 11.11
CA GLN A 260 -22.51 -34.20 11.19
C GLN A 260 -23.28 -34.24 9.85
N ASN A 261 -23.18 -35.35 9.11
CA ASN A 261 -23.78 -35.51 7.77
C ASN A 261 -23.30 -34.50 6.71
N GLN A 262 -22.16 -33.84 6.92
CA GLN A 262 -21.50 -32.96 5.95
C GLN A 262 -20.16 -33.56 5.53
N VAL A 263 -19.71 -33.20 4.33
CA VAL A 263 -18.38 -33.52 3.82
C VAL A 263 -17.50 -32.27 3.96
N THR A 264 -16.51 -32.29 4.84
CA THR A 264 -15.52 -31.22 4.97
C THR A 264 -14.21 -31.63 4.28
N ASP A 265 -13.66 -30.74 3.47
CA ASP A 265 -12.39 -30.92 2.76
C ASP A 265 -11.57 -29.61 2.76
N GLY A 266 -10.54 -29.53 1.91
CA GLY A 266 -9.68 -28.36 1.78
C GLY A 266 -10.12 -27.33 0.75
N LEU A 267 -11.26 -27.53 0.07
CA LEU A 267 -11.72 -26.67 -1.01
C LEU A 267 -12.45 -25.44 -0.45
N ARG A 268 -12.13 -24.28 -1.00
CA ARG A 268 -12.86 -23.03 -0.84
C ARG A 268 -13.18 -22.48 -2.21
N GLU A 269 -14.42 -22.11 -2.44
CA GLU A 269 -14.90 -21.57 -3.71
C GLU A 269 -15.46 -20.17 -3.54
N PHE A 270 -15.30 -19.35 -4.58
CA PHE A 270 -15.63 -17.93 -4.55
C PHE A 270 -16.30 -17.51 -5.85
N SER A 271 -17.36 -16.71 -5.73
CA SER A 271 -18.03 -16.12 -6.89
C SER A 271 -18.11 -14.61 -6.77
N TYR A 272 -18.14 -13.94 -7.92
CA TYR A 272 -18.04 -12.49 -8.03
C TYR A 272 -19.14 -11.92 -8.91
N ASP A 273 -19.49 -10.65 -8.69
CA ASP A 273 -20.30 -9.89 -9.63
C ASP A 273 -19.47 -9.34 -10.81
N ALA A 274 -20.12 -8.65 -11.74
CA ALA A 274 -19.45 -8.05 -12.90
C ALA A 274 -18.51 -6.88 -12.57
N LEU A 275 -18.53 -6.38 -11.33
CA LEU A 275 -17.60 -5.38 -10.79
C LEU A 275 -16.47 -6.02 -9.97
N TYR A 276 -16.40 -7.37 -9.96
CA TYR A 276 -15.46 -8.20 -9.22
C TYR A 276 -15.59 -8.07 -7.70
N GLN A 277 -16.79 -7.74 -7.22
CA GLN A 277 -17.10 -7.77 -5.79
C GLN A 277 -17.51 -9.20 -5.39
N LEU A 278 -16.98 -9.68 -4.27
CA LEU A 278 -17.25 -11.03 -3.77
C LEU A 278 -18.75 -11.18 -3.45
N LEU A 279 -19.42 -12.17 -4.06
CA LEU A 279 -20.83 -12.48 -3.85
C LEU A 279 -21.03 -13.66 -2.91
N GLU A 280 -20.22 -14.70 -3.06
CA GLU A 280 -20.33 -15.93 -2.27
C GLU A 280 -18.95 -16.50 -1.99
N ALA A 281 -18.82 -17.14 -0.82
CA ALA A 281 -17.65 -17.89 -0.43
C ALA A 281 -18.04 -19.12 0.38
N THR A 282 -17.40 -20.25 0.07
CA THR A 282 -17.50 -21.49 0.83
C THR A 282 -16.19 -21.83 1.53
N GLY A 283 -16.27 -22.67 2.55
CA GLY A 283 -15.09 -23.21 3.22
C GLY A 283 -15.47 -23.96 4.48
N ARG A 284 -14.50 -24.13 5.38
CA ARG A 284 -14.69 -24.78 6.67
C ARG A 284 -14.44 -23.84 7.84
N GLU A 285 -15.00 -24.17 8.99
CA GLU A 285 -14.86 -23.42 10.23
C GLU A 285 -14.93 -24.33 11.46
N ASN A 286 -14.46 -23.84 12.61
CA ASN A 286 -14.63 -24.55 13.88
C ASN A 286 -16.13 -24.72 14.18
N ALA A 287 -16.57 -25.94 14.55
CA ALA A 287 -17.96 -26.24 14.88
C ALA A 287 -18.52 -25.42 16.07
N GLY A 288 -17.64 -24.87 16.90
CA GLY A 288 -17.98 -23.97 18.01
C GLY A 288 -18.29 -22.52 17.60
N ASN A 289 -18.12 -22.15 16.32
CA ASN A 289 -18.35 -20.78 15.82
C ASN A 289 -19.85 -20.49 15.60
N THR A 290 -20.68 -20.72 16.61
CA THR A 290 -22.14 -20.62 16.51
C THR A 290 -22.67 -19.17 16.48
N ILE A 291 -21.84 -18.21 16.87
CA ILE A 291 -22.16 -16.78 16.87
C ILE A 291 -21.13 -16.01 16.05
N MET A 292 -21.46 -14.76 15.72
CA MET A 292 -20.51 -13.85 15.09
C MET A 292 -19.74 -13.04 16.14
N PRO A 293 -18.51 -13.42 16.52
CA PRO A 293 -17.71 -12.60 17.42
C PRO A 293 -17.28 -11.31 16.70
N TRP A 294 -17.27 -10.20 17.43
CA TRP A 294 -16.80 -8.91 16.92
C TRP A 294 -15.39 -8.60 17.45
N ASN A 295 -15.16 -8.65 18.77
CA ASN A 295 -13.84 -8.37 19.36
C ASN A 295 -13.02 -9.63 19.70
N SER A 296 -13.67 -10.74 20.04
CA SER A 296 -12.97 -11.96 20.44
C SER A 296 -12.55 -12.83 19.26
N LEU A 297 -11.46 -13.58 19.46
CA LEU A 297 -11.17 -14.75 18.63
C LEU A 297 -12.10 -15.89 19.06
N PRO A 298 -12.45 -16.83 18.15
CA PRO A 298 -13.03 -18.08 18.58
C PRO A 298 -12.09 -18.81 19.54
N ALA A 299 -12.64 -19.65 20.42
CA ALA A 299 -11.81 -20.50 21.28
C ALA A 299 -10.90 -21.38 20.42
N ALA A 300 -9.62 -21.48 20.80
CA ALA A 300 -8.68 -22.34 20.10
C ALA A 300 -9.05 -23.80 20.36
N LEU A 301 -9.07 -24.63 19.31
CA LEU A 301 -9.11 -26.07 19.48
C LEU A 301 -7.73 -26.54 19.99
N THR A 302 -7.70 -27.06 21.22
CA THR A 302 -6.46 -27.50 21.88
C THR A 302 -6.61 -28.91 22.49
N PRO A 303 -5.66 -29.84 22.25
CA PRO A 303 -4.58 -29.72 21.26
C PRO A 303 -5.14 -29.64 19.83
N ILE A 304 -4.27 -29.37 18.85
CA ILE A 304 -4.67 -29.39 17.43
C ILE A 304 -5.36 -30.73 17.14
N PRO A 305 -6.61 -30.72 16.64
CA PRO A 305 -7.31 -31.95 16.32
C PRO A 305 -6.51 -32.82 15.36
N THR A 306 -6.41 -34.10 15.66
CA THR A 306 -5.76 -35.10 14.79
C THR A 306 -6.65 -35.51 13.62
N ASP A 307 -7.93 -35.14 13.65
CA ASP A 307 -8.90 -35.32 12.58
C ASP A 307 -9.77 -34.06 12.36
N ASN A 308 -10.61 -34.09 11.32
CA ASN A 308 -11.48 -32.97 10.96
C ASN A 308 -12.85 -32.98 11.70
N SER A 309 -13.01 -33.75 12.79
CA SER A 309 -14.30 -33.89 13.50
C SER A 309 -14.75 -32.64 14.26
N GLN A 310 -13.94 -31.60 14.31
CA GLN A 310 -14.24 -30.33 14.98
C GLN A 310 -14.53 -29.20 13.97
N TYR A 311 -14.68 -29.53 12.68
CA TYR A 311 -14.96 -28.56 11.62
C TYR A 311 -16.26 -28.89 10.89
N VAL A 312 -16.96 -27.84 10.44
CA VAL A 312 -18.15 -27.91 9.60
C VAL A 312 -18.00 -26.99 8.39
N ASN A 313 -18.81 -27.19 7.35
CA ASN A 313 -18.81 -26.29 6.19
C ASN A 313 -19.57 -25.01 6.51
N TYR A 314 -19.14 -23.92 5.87
CA TYR A 314 -19.90 -22.69 5.81
C TYR A 314 -20.13 -22.20 4.38
N THR A 315 -21.17 -21.40 4.21
CA THR A 315 -21.37 -20.52 3.08
C THR A 315 -21.62 -19.11 3.59
N ARG A 316 -20.94 -18.13 2.99
CA ARG A 316 -21.22 -16.71 3.21
C ARG A 316 -21.63 -16.06 1.91
N THR A 317 -22.69 -15.27 1.94
CA THR A 317 -23.12 -14.46 0.80
C THR A 317 -23.13 -12.99 1.18
N TRP A 318 -22.72 -12.12 0.24
CA TRP A 318 -22.69 -10.68 0.41
C TRP A 318 -23.59 -10.01 -0.61
N ARG A 319 -24.25 -8.95 -0.17
CA ARG A 319 -25.00 -8.04 -1.02
C ARG A 319 -24.42 -6.64 -0.88
N TRP A 320 -24.06 -6.04 -2.01
CA TRP A 320 -23.48 -4.71 -2.09
C TRP A 320 -24.51 -3.72 -2.64
N ASP A 321 -24.42 -2.46 -2.24
CA ASP A 321 -25.11 -1.37 -2.94
C ASP A 321 -24.31 -0.90 -4.16
N ASP A 322 -24.88 0.03 -4.93
CA ASP A 322 -24.28 0.56 -6.16
C ASP A 322 -22.96 1.32 -5.91
N SER A 323 -22.70 1.72 -4.66
CA SER A 323 -21.48 2.40 -4.22
C SER A 323 -20.44 1.43 -3.61
N GLY A 324 -20.75 0.13 -3.57
CA GLY A 324 -19.90 -0.90 -3.01
C GLY A 324 -19.91 -0.97 -1.48
N ASN A 325 -20.92 -0.41 -0.81
CA ASN A 325 -21.12 -0.64 0.62
C ASN A 325 -21.81 -1.99 0.84
N LEU A 326 -21.37 -2.73 1.86
CA LEU A 326 -22.10 -3.92 2.32
C LEU A 326 -23.52 -3.51 2.75
N GLN A 327 -24.54 -4.16 2.21
CA GLN A 327 -25.94 -4.08 2.66
C GLN A 327 -26.26 -5.23 3.60
N SER A 328 -25.87 -6.45 3.23
CA SER A 328 -26.09 -7.64 4.05
C SER A 328 -25.01 -8.70 3.83
N GLN A 329 -24.66 -9.39 4.91
CA GLN A 329 -23.90 -10.64 4.86
C GLN A 329 -24.72 -11.75 5.53
N VAL A 330 -25.00 -12.82 4.80
CA VAL A 330 -25.63 -14.03 5.37
C VAL A 330 -24.56 -15.08 5.58
N HIS A 331 -24.58 -15.75 6.72
CA HIS A 331 -23.72 -16.87 7.04
C HIS A 331 -24.58 -18.08 7.42
N ALA A 332 -24.29 -19.21 6.78
CA ALA A 332 -24.87 -20.51 7.09
C ALA A 332 -23.73 -21.52 7.29
N GLY A 333 -23.63 -22.09 8.49
CA GLY A 333 -22.57 -23.03 8.89
C GLY A 333 -22.78 -23.54 10.31
N ALA A 334 -21.73 -23.47 11.15
CA ALA A 334 -21.79 -23.75 12.58
C ALA A 334 -22.86 -22.92 13.30
N GLY A 335 -23.00 -21.66 12.88
CA GLY A 335 -24.12 -20.78 13.22
C GLY A 335 -24.88 -20.35 11.97
N ASN A 336 -26.11 -19.87 12.17
CA ASN A 336 -26.89 -19.23 11.12
C ASN A 336 -27.21 -17.81 11.56
N TYR A 337 -26.64 -16.82 10.89
CA TYR A 337 -26.87 -15.41 11.21
C TYR A 337 -26.79 -14.52 9.98
N THR A 338 -27.47 -13.39 10.06
CA THR A 338 -27.42 -12.34 9.03
C THR A 338 -26.97 -11.04 9.67
N ARG A 339 -25.97 -10.41 9.07
CA ARG A 339 -25.53 -9.06 9.39
C ARG A 339 -26.16 -8.11 8.38
N MET A 340 -27.00 -7.21 8.87
CA MET A 340 -27.53 -6.09 8.10
C MET A 340 -26.72 -4.84 8.38
N MET A 341 -26.47 -4.07 7.33
CA MET A 341 -25.78 -2.78 7.42
C MET A 341 -26.72 -1.68 6.96
N ILE A 342 -26.70 -0.55 7.67
CA ILE A 342 -27.44 0.65 7.32
C ILE A 342 -26.42 1.69 6.86
N THR A 343 -26.54 2.10 5.60
CA THR A 343 -25.73 3.16 4.97
C THR A 343 -26.52 4.46 4.98
N GLU A 344 -25.83 5.56 5.29
CA GLU A 344 -26.41 6.90 5.24
C GLU A 344 -26.71 7.32 3.79
N ALA A 345 -27.77 8.12 3.59
CA ALA A 345 -28.33 8.40 2.27
C ALA A 345 -27.45 9.30 1.38
N THR A 346 -26.48 10.02 1.95
CA THR A 346 -25.67 11.03 1.24
C THR A 346 -24.16 10.75 1.26
N SER A 347 -23.74 9.65 1.88
CA SER A 347 -22.35 9.24 2.10
C SER A 347 -22.21 7.71 2.07
N ASN A 348 -20.99 7.23 2.22
CA ASN A 348 -20.65 5.81 2.39
C ASN A 348 -20.47 5.43 3.86
N ARG A 349 -20.87 6.31 4.79
CA ARG A 349 -20.88 6.02 6.22
C ARG A 349 -21.92 4.95 6.48
N SER A 350 -21.48 3.81 6.98
CA SER A 350 -22.33 2.64 7.08
C SER A 350 -21.97 1.81 8.30
N VAL A 351 -23.00 1.45 9.05
CA VAL A 351 -22.88 0.84 10.38
C VAL A 351 -23.77 -0.40 10.45
N GLN A 352 -23.51 -1.31 11.39
CA GLN A 352 -24.35 -2.48 11.57
C GLN A 352 -25.73 -2.10 12.14
N MET A 353 -26.78 -2.78 11.68
CA MET A 353 -28.12 -2.68 12.25
C MET A 353 -28.09 -3.11 13.73
N ASN A 354 -28.69 -2.32 14.62
CA ASN A 354 -28.68 -2.61 16.06
C ASN A 354 -29.75 -3.65 16.44
N ASP A 355 -29.69 -4.15 17.68
CA ASP A 355 -30.63 -5.16 18.19
C ASP A 355 -32.09 -4.66 18.27
N SER A 356 -32.32 -3.35 18.25
CA SER A 356 -33.66 -2.73 18.23
C SER A 356 -34.23 -2.56 16.82
N GLY A 357 -33.47 -2.88 15.77
CA GLY A 357 -33.92 -2.78 14.40
C GLY A 357 -33.14 -1.76 13.56
N ALA A 358 -33.74 -1.37 12.44
CA ALA A 358 -33.11 -0.47 11.48
C ALA A 358 -33.08 0.95 12.05
N GLN A 359 -31.90 1.54 12.14
CA GLN A 359 -31.70 2.94 12.49
C GLN A 359 -32.05 3.82 11.29
N ALA A 360 -32.52 5.05 11.54
CA ALA A 360 -32.76 5.99 10.46
C ALA A 360 -31.42 6.42 9.81
N SER A 361 -31.41 6.64 8.50
CA SER A 361 -30.21 7.10 7.77
C SER A 361 -29.56 8.33 8.44
N ASP A 362 -30.36 9.30 8.88
CA ASP A 362 -29.84 10.53 9.49
C ASP A 362 -29.24 10.30 10.88
N GLU A 363 -29.61 9.22 11.56
CA GLU A 363 -29.00 8.80 12.81
C GLU A 363 -27.59 8.25 12.58
N ILE A 364 -27.30 7.69 11.39
CA ILE A 364 -26.00 7.10 11.06
C ILE A 364 -24.87 8.14 11.12
N ASN A 365 -25.14 9.39 10.71
CA ASN A 365 -24.17 10.47 10.81
C ASN A 365 -23.70 10.73 12.25
N GLN A 366 -24.53 10.43 13.25
CA GLN A 366 -24.17 10.60 14.67
C GLN A 366 -23.18 9.55 15.16
N TRP A 367 -22.92 8.48 14.40
CA TRP A 367 -21.93 7.44 14.75
C TRP A 367 -20.53 7.78 14.26
N PHE A 368 -20.41 8.79 13.40
CA PHE A 368 -19.14 9.29 12.90
C PHE A 368 -18.88 10.70 13.46
N ASP A 369 -17.62 11.09 13.51
CA ASP A 369 -17.26 12.48 13.68
C ASP A 369 -17.33 13.23 12.34
N ASN A 370 -17.10 14.54 12.39
CA ASN A 370 -17.20 15.38 11.20
C ASN A 370 -16.09 15.15 10.17
N ASN A 371 -15.08 14.32 10.46
CA ASN A 371 -14.08 13.87 9.49
C ASN A 371 -14.34 12.43 9.00
N GLY A 372 -15.47 11.83 9.38
CA GLY A 372 -15.82 10.49 8.95
C GLY A 372 -15.12 9.39 9.73
N ASN A 373 -14.64 9.66 10.94
CA ASN A 373 -14.10 8.60 11.79
C ASN A 373 -15.20 7.99 12.66
N LEU A 374 -15.24 6.66 12.75
CA LEU A 374 -16.21 5.95 13.58
C LEU A 374 -15.97 6.27 15.06
N LYS A 375 -16.99 6.73 15.77
CA LYS A 375 -16.91 7.07 17.20
C LYS A 375 -17.25 5.90 18.11
N GLN A 376 -17.86 4.86 17.56
CA GLN A 376 -18.32 3.73 18.34
C GLN A 376 -18.15 2.40 17.61
N LEU A 377 -17.41 1.48 18.23
CA LEU A 377 -17.07 0.18 17.65
C LEU A 377 -18.26 -0.79 17.60
N GLN A 378 -19.16 -0.70 18.59
CA GLN A 378 -20.37 -1.53 18.69
C GLN A 378 -21.62 -0.65 18.68
N ILE A 379 -22.65 -1.14 18.01
CA ILE A 379 -23.96 -0.51 17.95
C ILE A 379 -24.91 -1.40 18.76
N SER A 380 -24.90 -1.25 20.08
CA SER A 380 -25.96 -1.77 20.94
C SER A 380 -26.94 -0.64 21.24
N ALA A 381 -28.23 -0.96 21.35
CA ALA A 381 -29.25 -0.03 21.79
C ALA A 381 -28.98 0.52 23.21
N SER A 382 -28.13 -0.15 24.00
CA SER A 382 -27.73 0.25 25.36
C SER A 382 -26.37 0.94 25.48
N SER A 383 -25.58 1.02 24.39
CA SER A 383 -24.25 1.62 24.43
C SER A 383 -24.33 3.12 24.10
N SER A 384 -24.41 3.95 25.13
CA SER A 384 -24.62 5.41 25.06
C SER A 384 -23.34 6.25 24.97
N GLY A 385 -22.20 5.68 24.54
CA GLY A 385 -20.90 6.37 24.62
C GLY A 385 -20.03 6.23 23.37
N ASN A 386 -19.43 7.36 22.94
CA ASN A 386 -18.30 7.38 22.03
C ASN A 386 -17.14 6.59 22.68
N ASN A 387 -16.82 5.41 22.16
CA ASN A 387 -15.75 4.57 22.70
C ASN A 387 -14.51 4.53 21.78
N MET A 388 -14.52 5.23 20.65
CA MET A 388 -13.36 5.44 19.80
C MET A 388 -13.04 6.94 19.75
N LEU A 389 -11.88 7.32 20.27
CA LEU A 389 -11.41 8.70 20.35
C LEU A 389 -10.27 8.91 19.37
N TRP A 390 -10.31 10.03 18.64
CA TRP A 390 -9.39 10.34 17.57
C TRP A 390 -8.61 11.61 17.89
N ASP A 391 -7.29 11.60 17.65
CA ASP A 391 -6.43 12.75 17.88
C ASP A 391 -6.65 13.87 16.84
N GLY A 392 -5.99 15.02 17.05
CA GLY A 392 -6.08 16.14 16.11
C GLY A 392 -5.41 15.89 14.75
N SER A 393 -4.53 14.90 14.65
CA SER A 393 -3.94 14.41 13.41
C SER A 393 -4.78 13.33 12.71
N ASN A 394 -5.98 13.04 13.24
CA ASN A 394 -6.95 12.09 12.71
C ASN A 394 -6.52 10.62 12.82
N ASN A 395 -5.66 10.29 13.80
CA ASN A 395 -5.34 8.90 14.17
C ASN A 395 -6.24 8.42 15.32
N LEU A 396 -6.49 7.11 15.41
CA LEU A 396 -7.23 6.52 16.53
C LEU A 396 -6.37 6.58 17.78
N GLN A 397 -6.74 7.40 18.77
CA GLN A 397 -5.93 7.62 19.97
C GLN A 397 -6.30 6.66 21.11
N THR A 398 -7.59 6.40 21.31
CA THR A 398 -8.08 5.57 22.41
C THR A 398 -9.28 4.74 21.98
N VAL A 399 -9.33 3.49 22.41
CA VAL A 399 -10.54 2.68 22.43
C VAL A 399 -10.91 2.36 23.87
N VAL A 400 -12.10 2.78 24.31
CA VAL A 400 -12.64 2.45 25.62
C VAL A 400 -13.22 1.03 25.56
N LEU A 401 -12.61 0.12 26.32
CA LEU A 401 -12.99 -1.28 26.40
C LEU A 401 -14.14 -1.49 27.39
N LEU A 402 -14.07 -0.83 28.54
CA LEU A 402 -15.11 -0.84 29.57
C LEU A 402 -15.23 0.54 30.23
N CYS A 403 -16.39 1.18 30.05
CA CYS A 403 -16.69 2.49 30.62
C CYS A 403 -17.22 2.34 32.05
N ARG A 404 -16.53 2.94 33.01
CA ARG A 404 -16.92 3.10 34.42
C ARG A 404 -17.21 4.57 34.77
N SER A 405 -16.61 5.51 34.04
CA SER A 405 -16.87 6.94 34.15
C SER A 405 -16.96 7.58 32.77
N ALA A 406 -18.02 8.38 32.56
CA ALA A 406 -18.22 9.13 31.33
C ALA A 406 -17.37 10.41 31.27
N THR A 407 -16.87 10.89 32.40
CA THR A 407 -16.15 12.18 32.52
C THR A 407 -14.67 12.01 32.86
N ASP A 408 -14.27 10.85 33.37
CA ASP A 408 -12.89 10.55 33.75
C ASP A 408 -12.40 9.28 33.06
N MET A 409 -11.68 9.47 31.96
CA MET A 409 -11.14 8.38 31.14
C MET A 409 -10.17 7.48 31.91
N THR A 410 -9.54 8.01 32.97
CA THR A 410 -8.54 7.26 33.73
C THR A 410 -9.14 6.10 34.51
N GLN A 411 -10.46 6.14 34.77
CA GLN A 411 -11.23 5.09 35.45
C GLN A 411 -11.74 3.97 34.51
N ASN A 412 -11.54 4.13 33.21
CA ASN A 412 -12.03 3.19 32.21
C ASN A 412 -10.95 2.18 31.79
N ASP A 413 -11.37 0.95 31.49
CA ASP A 413 -10.48 0.04 30.78
C ASP A 413 -10.35 0.55 29.35
N ARG A 414 -9.13 0.64 28.85
CA ARG A 414 -8.84 1.34 27.60
C ARG A 414 -7.60 0.82 26.93
N GLU A 415 -7.59 0.89 25.61
CA GLU A 415 -6.40 0.74 24.78
C GLU A 415 -6.03 2.09 24.19
N ILE A 416 -4.77 2.48 24.29
CA ILE A 416 -4.24 3.79 23.91
C ILE A 416 -3.14 3.58 22.86
N TYR A 417 -3.07 4.49 21.89
CA TYR A 417 -2.07 4.45 20.82
C TYR A 417 -1.34 5.79 20.69
N GLN A 418 -0.03 5.73 20.47
CA GLN A 418 0.78 6.90 20.12
C GLN A 418 1.46 6.70 18.76
N TYR A 419 1.59 7.79 18.02
CA TYR A 419 2.04 7.77 16.63
C TYR A 419 3.22 8.71 16.41
N SER A 420 4.21 8.26 15.65
CA SER A 420 5.22 9.11 15.04
C SER A 420 5.00 9.13 13.53
N GLY A 421 4.83 10.32 12.94
CA GLY A 421 4.52 10.44 11.50
C GLY A 421 3.27 9.66 11.06
N ASN A 422 2.23 9.60 11.90
CA ASN A 422 1.00 8.80 11.70
C ASN A 422 1.24 7.28 11.62
N ARG A 423 2.35 6.78 12.15
CA ARG A 423 2.59 5.35 12.36
C ARG A 423 2.65 5.04 13.84
N ARG A 424 1.87 4.05 14.27
CA ARG A 424 1.83 3.56 15.64
C ARG A 424 3.22 3.13 16.08
N VAL A 425 3.69 3.73 17.16
CA VAL A 425 4.96 3.39 17.82
C VAL A 425 4.77 2.92 19.25
N ARG A 426 3.57 3.12 19.82
CA ARG A 426 3.19 2.60 21.14
C ARG A 426 1.73 2.14 21.12
N LYS A 427 1.46 1.01 21.77
CA LYS A 427 0.12 0.56 22.16
C LYS A 427 0.15 0.24 23.66
N GLN A 428 -0.84 0.70 24.41
CA GLN A 428 -0.93 0.42 25.84
C GLN A 428 -2.37 0.05 26.21
N THR A 429 -2.57 -1.12 26.79
CA THR A 429 -3.86 -1.60 27.29
C THR A 429 -3.86 -1.52 28.81
N ARG A 430 -4.88 -0.87 29.39
CA ARG A 430 -5.05 -0.70 30.83
C ARG A 430 -6.35 -1.36 31.26
N THR A 431 -6.27 -2.27 32.22
CA THR A 431 -7.41 -3.02 32.74
C THR A 431 -7.44 -2.98 34.27
N LEU A 432 -8.57 -2.59 34.85
CA LEU A 432 -8.76 -2.62 36.29
C LEU A 432 -8.96 -4.07 36.77
N THR A 433 -7.96 -4.61 37.45
CA THR A 433 -7.94 -6.01 37.89
C THR A 433 -8.37 -6.21 39.34
N ASN A 434 -8.24 -5.19 40.20
CA ASN A 434 -8.79 -5.22 41.56
C ASN A 434 -9.35 -3.85 41.94
N THR A 435 -10.68 -3.77 42.01
CA THR A 435 -11.39 -2.53 42.35
C THR A 435 -11.09 -2.03 43.75
N SER A 436 -10.98 -2.93 44.74
CA SER A 436 -10.78 -2.55 46.14
C SER A 436 -9.42 -1.90 46.38
N GLN A 437 -8.39 -2.32 45.64
CA GLN A 437 -7.04 -1.80 45.73
C GLN A 437 -6.71 -0.78 44.62
N GLN A 438 -7.66 -0.49 43.72
CA GLN A 438 -7.42 0.29 42.50
C GLN A 438 -6.19 -0.21 41.72
N LEU A 439 -6.07 -1.55 41.61
CA LEU A 439 -4.93 -2.21 40.97
C LEU A 439 -5.20 -2.42 39.49
N TRP A 440 -4.42 -1.74 38.66
CA TRP A 440 -4.46 -1.79 37.22
C TRP A 440 -3.37 -2.72 36.69
N THR A 441 -3.71 -3.55 35.71
CA THR A 441 -2.71 -4.21 34.86
C THR A 441 -2.53 -3.36 33.61
N VAL A 442 -1.27 -3.12 33.25
CA VAL A 442 -0.87 -2.37 32.07
C VAL A 442 -0.05 -3.28 31.18
N ASP A 443 -0.52 -3.51 29.96
CA ASP A 443 0.20 -4.22 28.92
C ASP A 443 0.61 -3.22 27.85
N GLU A 444 1.92 -3.10 27.61
CA GLU A 444 2.48 -2.15 26.65
C GLU A 444 3.25 -2.87 25.55
N VAL A 445 3.11 -2.34 24.34
CA VAL A 445 3.94 -2.68 23.19
C VAL A 445 4.58 -1.39 22.67
N ARG A 446 5.91 -1.32 22.73
CA ARG A 446 6.70 -0.30 22.04
C ARG A 446 7.20 -0.90 20.72
N TYR A 447 6.83 -0.29 19.60
CA TYR A 447 7.22 -0.73 18.26
C TYR A 447 8.49 0.01 17.84
N LEU A 448 9.59 -0.72 17.79
CA LEU A 448 10.93 -0.24 17.46
C LEU A 448 11.43 -0.94 16.19
N PRO A 449 12.43 -0.38 15.48
CA PRO A 449 12.96 -1.02 14.28
C PRO A 449 13.47 -2.45 14.53
N GLY A 450 12.74 -3.45 14.01
CA GLY A 450 13.07 -4.87 14.15
C GLY A 450 12.65 -5.53 15.47
N LEU A 451 12.08 -4.76 16.40
CA LEU A 451 11.79 -5.19 17.77
C LEU A 451 10.43 -4.66 18.22
N GLU A 452 9.61 -5.54 18.78
CA GLU A 452 8.51 -5.15 19.65
C GLU A 452 8.90 -5.43 21.09
N LEU A 453 9.03 -4.37 21.90
CA LEU A 453 9.25 -4.50 23.33
C LEU A 453 7.89 -4.59 24.02
N ARG A 454 7.60 -5.76 24.60
CA ARG A 454 6.33 -6.08 25.26
C ARG A 454 6.53 -6.17 26.76
N GLN A 455 5.85 -5.32 27.51
CA GLN A 455 5.97 -5.27 28.96
C GLN A 455 4.59 -5.35 29.59
N SER A 456 4.51 -6.09 30.70
CA SER A 456 3.31 -6.15 31.54
C SER A 456 3.69 -5.81 32.97
N TRP A 457 2.92 -4.93 33.60
CA TRP A 457 3.13 -4.55 34.99
C TRP A 457 1.82 -4.17 35.68
N GLN A 458 1.86 -4.11 37.01
CA GLN A 458 0.75 -3.64 37.83
C GLN A 458 1.03 -2.24 38.38
N GLU A 459 0.01 -1.39 38.38
CA GLU A 459 0.01 -0.04 38.96
C GLU A 459 -1.09 0.08 40.00
N SER A 460 -0.80 0.70 41.15
CA SER A 460 -1.85 1.22 42.06
C SER A 460 -1.93 2.73 41.94
N VAL A 461 -3.13 3.28 42.14
CA VAL A 461 -3.35 4.72 42.19
C VAL A 461 -3.61 5.12 43.64
N GLU A 462 -2.64 5.76 44.29
CA GLU A 462 -2.77 6.29 45.64
C GLU A 462 -2.64 7.81 45.63
N SER A 463 -3.66 8.54 46.11
CA SER A 463 -3.64 10.01 46.21
C SER A 463 -3.19 10.73 44.92
N ASN A 464 -3.70 10.30 43.75
CA ASN A 464 -3.31 10.77 42.41
C ASN A 464 -1.84 10.52 42.00
N ARG A 465 -1.10 9.64 42.70
CA ARG A 465 0.18 9.11 42.23
C ARG A 465 0.01 7.67 41.75
N VAL A 466 0.55 7.40 40.57
CA VAL A 466 0.70 6.06 40.03
C VAL A 466 1.95 5.45 40.66
N ILE A 467 1.79 4.32 41.33
CA ILE A 467 2.89 3.55 41.91
C ILE A 467 2.99 2.24 41.11
N SER A 468 4.07 2.08 40.34
CA SER A 468 4.38 0.80 39.71
C SER A 468 4.72 -0.21 40.79
N VAL A 469 3.90 -1.25 40.91
CA VAL A 469 3.97 -2.24 42.00
C VAL A 469 4.92 -3.37 41.64
N LYS A 470 4.82 -3.91 40.42
CA LYS A 470 5.61 -5.05 39.96
C LYS A 470 5.56 -5.19 38.44
N THR A 471 6.72 -5.28 37.79
CA THR A 471 6.82 -5.78 36.41
C THR A 471 6.64 -7.29 36.43
N SER A 472 5.62 -7.80 35.75
CA SER A 472 5.28 -9.22 35.70
C SER A 472 5.93 -9.93 34.53
N GLN A 473 6.19 -9.22 33.43
CA GLN A 473 6.80 -9.77 32.23
C GLN A 473 7.52 -8.70 31.40
N GLU A 474 8.65 -9.09 30.83
CA GLU A 474 9.35 -8.35 29.77
C GLU A 474 9.74 -9.32 28.66
N LEU A 475 9.20 -9.07 27.47
CA LEU A 475 9.32 -9.91 26.29
C LEU A 475 9.78 -9.07 25.10
N HIS A 476 10.96 -9.39 24.57
CA HIS A 476 11.46 -8.90 23.30
C HIS A 476 10.90 -9.80 22.20
N THR A 477 10.08 -9.24 21.33
CA THR A 477 9.64 -9.94 20.12
C THR A 477 10.35 -9.39 18.90
N LEU A 478 11.33 -10.15 18.40
CA LEU A 478 12.03 -9.76 17.18
C LEU A 478 11.18 -10.18 15.98
N THR A 479 11.07 -9.28 15.01
CA THR A 479 10.29 -9.52 13.80
C THR A 479 11.19 -9.52 12.58
N GLY A 480 11.00 -10.51 11.71
CA GLY A 480 11.76 -10.68 10.48
C GLY A 480 10.91 -11.33 9.40
N GLN A 481 11.47 -11.37 8.20
CA GLN A 481 10.86 -12.03 7.05
C GLN A 481 11.95 -12.84 6.34
N ALA A 482 11.72 -14.15 6.29
CA ALA A 482 12.55 -15.12 5.60
C ALA A 482 11.88 -15.43 4.25
N GLY A 483 12.20 -14.65 3.22
CA GLY A 483 11.53 -14.75 1.92
C GLY A 483 10.07 -14.29 2.00
N ARG A 484 9.11 -15.20 1.84
CA ARG A 484 7.67 -14.95 2.06
C ARG A 484 7.20 -15.41 3.44
N ALA A 485 7.99 -16.21 4.16
CA ALA A 485 7.66 -16.64 5.51
C ALA A 485 7.93 -15.52 6.54
N GLY A 486 6.93 -15.23 7.37
CA GLY A 486 7.13 -14.36 8.54
C GLY A 486 7.93 -15.08 9.61
N VAL A 487 8.82 -14.38 10.33
CA VAL A 487 9.58 -14.95 11.45
C VAL A 487 9.39 -14.08 12.67
N ARG A 488 9.02 -14.70 13.80
CA ARG A 488 9.01 -14.06 15.11
C ARG A 488 9.85 -14.86 16.09
N ILE A 489 10.55 -14.17 16.97
CA ILE A 489 11.34 -14.77 18.05
C ILE A 489 10.84 -14.19 19.35
N LEU A 490 10.44 -15.06 20.28
CA LEU A 490 10.00 -14.66 21.61
C LEU A 490 11.16 -14.84 22.59
N HIS A 491 11.74 -13.72 23.03
CA HIS A 491 12.84 -13.68 23.98
C HIS A 491 12.39 -12.97 25.26
N TRP A 492 12.22 -13.73 26.35
CA TRP A 492 11.87 -13.18 27.65
C TRP A 492 13.13 -12.80 28.43
N GLU A 493 13.18 -11.54 28.86
CA GLU A 493 14.11 -11.06 29.88
C GLU A 493 13.60 -11.42 31.28
N SER A 494 12.27 -11.35 31.47
CA SER A 494 11.62 -11.74 32.72
C SER A 494 10.18 -12.22 32.49
N GLY A 495 9.63 -12.99 33.44
CA GLY A 495 8.23 -13.46 33.37
C GLY A 495 7.97 -14.47 32.25
N LYS A 496 8.98 -15.26 31.87
CA LYS A 496 8.84 -16.37 30.92
C LYS A 496 7.87 -17.42 31.49
N PRO A 497 6.86 -17.87 30.73
CA PRO A 497 6.04 -18.99 31.16
C PRO A 497 6.85 -20.29 31.26
N ASP A 498 6.51 -21.16 32.22
CA ASP A 498 7.27 -22.39 32.48
C ASP A 498 7.22 -23.39 31.31
N SER A 499 6.08 -23.46 30.60
CA SER A 499 5.85 -24.43 29.52
C SER A 499 6.33 -23.95 28.14
N ILE A 500 6.98 -22.80 28.04
CA ILE A 500 7.55 -22.28 26.78
C ILE A 500 9.04 -22.07 27.00
N ASP A 501 9.86 -22.64 26.12
CA ASP A 501 11.29 -22.39 26.12
C ASP A 501 11.60 -20.93 25.74
N ASN A 502 12.65 -20.37 26.33
CA ASN A 502 13.08 -19.03 25.93
C ASN A 502 13.60 -19.06 24.50
N ASN A 503 13.64 -17.90 23.83
CA ASN A 503 14.13 -17.75 22.47
C ASN A 503 13.31 -18.56 21.46
N GLN A 504 12.02 -18.77 21.72
CA GLN A 504 11.15 -19.57 20.87
C GLN A 504 11.03 -18.93 19.48
N LEU A 505 11.45 -19.67 18.45
CA LEU A 505 11.29 -19.30 17.06
C LEU A 505 9.92 -19.73 16.53
N ARG A 506 9.28 -18.84 15.78
CA ARG A 506 7.96 -19.05 15.17
C ARG A 506 7.99 -18.62 13.72
N TRP A 507 7.97 -19.57 12.79
CA TRP A 507 7.83 -19.30 11.36
C TRP A 507 6.36 -19.32 10.96
N SER A 508 5.90 -18.28 10.27
CA SER A 508 4.56 -18.19 9.71
C SER A 508 4.58 -18.58 8.24
N LEU A 509 3.77 -19.59 7.88
CA LEU A 509 3.44 -19.90 6.49
C LEU A 509 2.19 -19.11 6.09
N CYS A 510 2.31 -18.30 5.03
CA CYS A 510 1.29 -17.36 4.62
C CYS A 510 0.63 -17.74 3.29
N ASP A 511 -0.64 -17.36 3.11
CA ASP A 511 -1.35 -17.50 1.84
C ASP A 511 -0.93 -16.41 0.80
N ASN A 512 -1.65 -16.32 -0.33
CA ASN A 512 -1.36 -15.39 -1.41
C ASN A 512 -1.44 -13.90 -1.00
N ILE A 513 -2.30 -13.54 -0.04
CA ILE A 513 -2.46 -12.17 0.46
C ILE A 513 -1.63 -11.90 1.72
N GLY A 514 -0.87 -12.90 2.20
CA GLY A 514 0.01 -12.76 3.36
C GLY A 514 -0.63 -13.15 4.70
N SER A 515 -1.79 -13.80 4.71
CA SER A 515 -2.44 -14.25 5.95
C SER A 515 -1.71 -15.46 6.55
N ALA A 516 -1.29 -15.35 7.81
CA ALA A 516 -0.50 -16.37 8.52
C ALA A 516 -1.34 -17.61 8.85
N SER A 517 -1.31 -18.60 7.97
CA SER A 517 -2.15 -19.80 8.03
C SER A 517 -1.62 -20.86 9.00
N LEU A 518 -0.29 -21.02 9.10
CA LEU A 518 0.37 -21.94 10.02
C LEU A 518 1.49 -21.24 10.76
N GLU A 519 1.69 -21.57 12.03
CA GLU A 519 2.94 -21.27 12.75
C GLU A 519 3.70 -22.55 13.05
N LEU A 520 5.00 -22.55 12.79
CA LEU A 520 5.91 -23.66 13.01
C LEU A 520 7.02 -23.29 14.00
N ASP A 521 7.47 -24.25 14.80
CA ASP A 521 8.60 -24.08 15.72
C ASP A 521 9.97 -24.36 15.05
N ALA A 522 11.01 -24.40 15.88
CA ALA A 522 12.41 -24.66 15.48
C ALA A 522 12.65 -26.04 14.88
N ASP A 523 11.77 -27.01 15.13
CA ASP A 523 11.85 -28.38 14.60
C ASP A 523 10.85 -28.60 13.43
N GLY A 524 10.22 -27.52 12.96
CA GLY A 524 9.21 -27.57 11.90
C GLY A 524 7.91 -28.26 12.35
N GLN A 525 7.64 -28.34 13.66
CA GLN A 525 6.38 -28.83 14.20
C GLN A 525 5.35 -27.71 14.25
N GLN A 526 4.07 -28.06 14.06
CA GLN A 526 2.99 -27.09 14.06
C GLN A 526 2.71 -26.58 15.49
N ILE A 527 2.79 -25.26 15.66
CA ILE A 527 2.36 -24.55 16.87
C ILE A 527 0.87 -24.20 16.76
N SER A 528 0.46 -23.60 15.63
CA SER A 528 -0.92 -23.17 15.40
C SER A 528 -1.35 -23.29 13.95
N ARG A 529 -2.67 -23.39 13.72
CA ARG A 529 -3.34 -23.29 12.42
C ARG A 529 -4.47 -22.27 12.52
N GLU A 530 -4.55 -21.40 11.53
CA GLU A 530 -5.61 -20.42 11.38
C GLU A 530 -6.10 -20.36 9.94
N GLU A 531 -7.41 -20.34 9.75
CA GLU A 531 -8.03 -20.05 8.45
C GLU A 531 -9.01 -18.91 8.63
N TYR A 532 -9.16 -18.09 7.60
CA TYR A 532 -9.92 -16.85 7.65
C TYR A 532 -11.15 -16.95 6.76
N TYR A 533 -12.26 -16.35 7.20
CA TYR A 533 -13.29 -15.89 6.28
C TYR A 533 -12.69 -14.84 5.34
N PRO A 534 -13.26 -14.63 4.13
CA PRO A 534 -12.63 -13.78 3.11
C PRO A 534 -12.25 -12.37 3.60
N PHE A 535 -13.08 -11.74 4.43
CA PHE A 535 -12.85 -10.40 4.98
C PHE A 535 -12.07 -10.38 6.30
N GLY A 536 -11.36 -11.46 6.66
CA GLY A 536 -10.36 -11.47 7.74
C GLY A 536 -10.83 -11.87 9.14
N GLY A 537 -12.10 -12.22 9.31
CA GLY A 537 -12.55 -12.90 10.53
C GLY A 537 -11.99 -14.33 10.60
N THR A 538 -11.71 -14.84 11.79
CA THR A 538 -11.14 -16.18 11.96
C THR A 538 -12.23 -17.27 11.84
N ALA A 539 -12.09 -18.17 10.87
CA ALA A 539 -12.98 -19.30 10.63
C ALA A 539 -12.47 -20.57 11.33
N VAL A 540 -11.17 -20.86 11.22
CA VAL A 540 -10.52 -21.97 11.92
C VAL A 540 -9.48 -21.41 12.87
N TRP A 541 -9.46 -21.91 14.11
CA TRP A 541 -8.41 -21.60 15.08
C TRP A 541 -8.07 -22.83 15.91
N ALA A 542 -6.85 -23.33 15.78
CA ALA A 542 -6.34 -24.49 16.49
C ALA A 542 -4.87 -24.27 16.90
N ALA A 543 -4.48 -24.78 18.06
CA ALA A 543 -3.12 -24.64 18.57
C ALA A 543 -2.73 -25.82 19.46
N ARG A 544 -1.43 -26.11 19.56
CA ARG A 544 -0.96 -27.21 20.43
C ARG A 544 -1.14 -26.90 21.92
N SER A 545 -1.19 -25.61 22.27
CA SER A 545 -1.53 -25.12 23.61
C SER A 545 -2.21 -23.74 23.53
N GLU A 546 -3.12 -23.45 24.46
CA GLU A 546 -3.77 -22.13 24.54
C GLU A 546 -2.75 -21.02 24.83
N LEU A 547 -1.76 -21.32 25.66
CA LEU A 547 -0.73 -20.36 26.05
C LEU A 547 0.15 -19.96 24.86
N GLU A 548 0.60 -20.89 24.02
CA GLU A 548 1.37 -20.52 22.83
C GLU A 548 0.51 -19.83 21.76
N ALA A 549 -0.79 -20.09 21.77
CA ALA A 549 -1.75 -19.43 20.88
C ALA A 549 -1.89 -17.93 21.20
N SER A 550 -1.75 -17.55 22.48
CA SER A 550 -1.90 -16.16 22.93
C SER A 550 -0.80 -15.23 22.43
N TYR A 551 0.37 -15.75 22.10
CA TYR A 551 1.49 -14.97 21.55
C TYR A 551 1.42 -14.73 20.03
N LYS A 552 0.43 -15.31 19.33
CA LYS A 552 0.17 -15.03 17.91
C LYS A 552 -0.62 -13.73 17.75
N VAL A 553 0.05 -12.69 17.25
CA VAL A 553 -0.58 -11.36 17.03
C VAL A 553 -0.73 -11.00 15.55
N ILE A 554 0.19 -11.46 14.69
CA ILE A 554 0.13 -11.27 13.24
C ILE A 554 -0.73 -12.37 12.63
N ARG A 555 -1.76 -11.99 11.88
CA ARG A 555 -2.81 -12.91 11.42
C ARG A 555 -3.17 -12.65 9.96
N TYR A 556 -4.36 -12.12 9.70
CA TYR A 556 -4.88 -11.85 8.35
C TYR A 556 -4.06 -10.77 7.62
N SER A 557 -3.74 -11.02 6.35
CA SER A 557 -2.98 -10.10 5.47
C SER A 557 -1.66 -9.58 6.08
N GLY A 558 -1.02 -10.37 6.95
CA GLY A 558 0.22 -10.00 7.63
C GLY A 558 0.08 -8.86 8.64
N LYS A 559 -1.14 -8.57 9.12
CA LYS A 559 -1.44 -7.47 10.05
C LYS A 559 -1.65 -7.94 11.48
N GLU A 560 -1.32 -7.06 12.43
CA GLU A 560 -1.59 -7.27 13.84
C GLU A 560 -3.09 -7.10 14.13
N ARG A 561 -3.67 -8.09 14.82
CA ARG A 561 -5.02 -7.99 15.38
C ARG A 561 -4.92 -7.54 16.84
N ASP A 562 -5.48 -6.38 17.16
CA ASP A 562 -5.46 -5.82 18.50
C ASP A 562 -6.50 -6.49 19.42
N GLY A 563 -6.42 -6.20 20.74
CA GLY A 563 -7.38 -6.71 21.74
C GLY A 563 -8.82 -6.22 21.49
N THR A 564 -8.97 -5.12 20.76
CA THR A 564 -10.25 -4.58 20.27
C THR A 564 -10.89 -5.42 19.15
N GLY A 565 -10.11 -6.34 18.55
CA GLY A 565 -10.46 -7.10 17.37
C GLY A 565 -10.10 -6.41 16.04
N LEU A 566 -9.80 -5.11 16.06
CA LEU A 566 -9.39 -4.37 14.88
C LEU A 566 -8.04 -4.86 14.36
N TYR A 567 -7.87 -4.81 13.04
CA TYR A 567 -6.56 -4.96 12.41
C TYR A 567 -5.92 -3.59 12.19
N TYR A 568 -4.67 -3.42 12.61
CA TYR A 568 -3.90 -2.21 12.35
C TYR A 568 -3.11 -2.34 11.05
N TYR A 569 -3.38 -1.45 10.08
CA TYR A 569 -2.77 -1.49 8.75
C TYR A 569 -1.67 -0.45 8.52
N GLY A 570 -1.45 0.47 9.46
CA GLY A 570 -0.57 1.62 9.27
C GLY A 570 -1.37 2.92 9.44
N TYR A 571 -2.01 3.39 8.37
CA TYR A 571 -2.78 4.63 8.40
C TYR A 571 -4.24 4.46 8.86
N ARG A 572 -4.76 3.23 8.84
CA ARG A 572 -6.16 2.94 9.21
C ARG A 572 -6.28 1.67 10.03
N TYR A 573 -7.39 1.59 10.75
CA TYR A 573 -7.86 0.39 11.43
C TYR A 573 -8.99 -0.25 10.64
N TYR A 574 -8.93 -1.57 10.49
CA TYR A 574 -9.90 -2.37 9.75
C TYR A 574 -10.75 -3.20 10.70
N ALA A 575 -12.07 -3.16 10.52
CA ALA A 575 -13.03 -3.96 11.26
C ALA A 575 -13.49 -5.16 10.41
N PRO A 576 -12.89 -6.36 10.59
CA PRO A 576 -13.18 -7.52 9.73
C PRO A 576 -14.64 -7.97 9.81
N TRP A 577 -15.31 -7.77 10.94
CA TRP A 577 -16.73 -8.08 11.10
C TRP A 577 -17.64 -7.12 10.32
N LEU A 578 -17.21 -5.88 10.06
CA LEU A 578 -17.96 -4.91 9.26
C LEU A 578 -17.61 -4.96 7.77
N CYS A 579 -16.54 -5.69 7.39
CA CYS A 579 -15.98 -5.71 6.04
C CYS A 579 -15.57 -4.31 5.53
N ARG A 580 -15.13 -3.41 6.43
CA ARG A 580 -14.75 -2.03 6.09
C ARG A 580 -13.76 -1.38 7.05
N TRP A 581 -13.17 -0.28 6.59
CA TRP A 581 -12.33 0.61 7.40
C TRP A 581 -13.16 1.37 8.44
N THR A 582 -12.55 1.69 9.59
CA THR A 582 -13.20 2.47 10.66
C THR A 582 -13.11 3.99 10.46
N ALA A 583 -12.30 4.44 9.50
CA ALA A 583 -12.15 5.85 9.12
C ALA A 583 -12.05 5.99 7.61
N ALA A 584 -12.43 7.17 7.12
CA ALA A 584 -12.28 7.52 5.71
C ALA A 584 -10.80 7.50 5.30
N ASP A 585 -10.55 7.11 4.06
CA ASP A 585 -9.20 7.02 3.49
C ASP A 585 -8.42 8.34 3.59
N PRO A 586 -7.28 8.40 4.32
CA PRO A 586 -6.44 9.60 4.37
C PRO A 586 -5.74 9.86 3.03
N GLY A 587 -5.59 8.84 2.19
CA GLY A 587 -5.19 8.94 0.79
C GLY A 587 -6.29 9.50 -0.12
N ARG A 588 -7.51 9.72 0.40
CA ARG A 588 -8.67 10.27 -0.32
C ARG A 588 -9.13 9.33 -1.43
N GLU A 589 -9.49 9.86 -2.61
CA GLU A 589 -10.10 9.08 -3.70
C GLU A 589 -9.11 8.19 -4.49
N ILE A 590 -7.96 7.84 -3.91
CA ILE A 590 -6.92 7.02 -4.58
C ILE A 590 -7.42 5.62 -4.96
N ASP A 591 -8.37 5.05 -4.20
CA ASP A 591 -9.02 3.76 -4.51
C ASP A 591 -10.51 3.89 -4.87
N GLY A 592 -10.89 5.06 -5.39
CA GLY A 592 -12.26 5.37 -5.80
C GLY A 592 -13.02 6.24 -4.79
N LEU A 593 -14.32 6.42 -5.04
CA LEU A 593 -15.14 7.39 -4.31
C LEU A 593 -15.63 6.90 -2.94
N ASN A 594 -15.64 5.59 -2.72
CA ASN A 594 -16.01 5.02 -1.43
C ASN A 594 -14.79 4.93 -0.52
N LEU A 595 -14.68 5.86 0.43
CA LEU A 595 -13.51 6.01 1.29
C LEU A 595 -13.40 4.95 2.40
N TYR A 596 -14.40 4.06 2.54
CA TYR A 596 -14.45 3.01 3.57
C TYR A 596 -14.33 1.59 2.99
N ARG A 597 -14.33 1.46 1.67
CA ARG A 597 -14.34 0.17 0.98
C ARG A 597 -13.03 -0.59 1.21
N MET A 598 -13.14 -1.84 1.63
CA MET A 598 -11.99 -2.71 1.85
C MET A 598 -11.58 -3.38 0.54
N VAL A 599 -10.39 -3.06 0.03
CA VAL A 599 -9.75 -3.67 -1.16
C VAL A 599 -10.72 -3.99 -2.30
N ARG A 600 -11.55 -3.00 -2.66
CA ARG A 600 -12.56 -3.11 -3.75
C ARG A 600 -13.58 -4.25 -3.59
N ASN A 601 -13.83 -4.70 -2.37
CA ASN A 601 -14.67 -5.87 -2.06
C ASN A 601 -14.16 -7.19 -2.69
N ASN A 602 -12.86 -7.28 -2.97
CA ASN A 602 -12.20 -8.49 -3.47
C ASN A 602 -11.01 -8.90 -2.57
N PRO A 603 -11.28 -9.35 -1.32
CA PRO A 603 -10.26 -9.55 -0.30
C PRO A 603 -9.46 -10.86 -0.45
N LEU A 604 -9.76 -11.66 -1.48
CA LEU A 604 -9.05 -12.91 -1.78
C LEU A 604 -7.95 -12.71 -2.83
N THR A 605 -8.09 -11.66 -3.65
CA THR A 605 -7.17 -11.34 -4.75
C THR A 605 -6.27 -10.17 -4.41
N LEU A 606 -6.79 -9.21 -3.65
CA LEU A 606 -6.14 -7.94 -3.31
C LEU A 606 -5.81 -7.89 -1.82
N SER A 607 -4.72 -7.20 -1.49
CA SER A 607 -4.34 -6.85 -0.12
C SER A 607 -4.08 -5.34 -0.02
N ASP A 608 -4.08 -4.79 1.19
CA ASP A 608 -3.65 -3.40 1.41
C ASP A 608 -2.45 -3.41 2.36
N ALA A 609 -1.33 -2.84 1.93
CA ALA A 609 -0.10 -2.86 2.71
C ALA A 609 -0.07 -1.79 3.81
N GLU A 610 -0.77 -0.67 3.64
CA GLU A 610 -0.62 0.49 4.55
C GLU A 610 -1.97 1.05 5.05
N GLY A 611 -3.09 0.48 4.58
CA GLY A 611 -4.42 1.02 4.79
C GLY A 611 -4.65 2.26 3.94
N LEU A 612 -4.19 2.25 2.69
CA LEU A 612 -4.36 3.34 1.72
C LEU A 612 -4.96 2.78 0.42
N ALA A 613 -4.11 2.29 -0.48
CA ALA A 613 -4.53 1.70 -1.74
C ALA A 613 -4.24 0.19 -1.78
N PRO A 614 -5.11 -0.60 -2.44
CA PRO A 614 -4.90 -2.01 -2.61
C PRO A 614 -3.72 -2.29 -3.57
N THR A 615 -2.98 -3.34 -3.24
CA THR A 615 -1.97 -3.99 -4.07
C THR A 615 -2.48 -5.35 -4.54
N ALA A 616 -2.19 -5.75 -5.78
CA ALA A 616 -2.50 -7.09 -6.25
C ALA A 616 -1.58 -8.12 -5.57
N SER A 617 -2.13 -9.28 -5.18
CA SER A 617 -1.32 -10.38 -4.68
C SER A 617 -0.36 -10.88 -5.78
N GLY A 618 0.92 -11.06 -5.45
CA GLY A 618 1.91 -11.62 -6.39
C GLY A 618 2.44 -10.67 -7.48
N SER A 619 2.06 -9.39 -7.50
CA SER A 619 2.73 -8.43 -8.39
C SER A 619 4.18 -8.24 -7.95
N ALA A 620 5.13 -8.41 -8.88
CA ALA A 620 6.54 -8.10 -8.66
C ALA A 620 6.68 -6.77 -7.92
N GLU A 621 7.51 -6.72 -6.85
CA GLU A 621 7.88 -5.46 -6.23
C GLU A 621 8.37 -4.52 -7.33
N THR A 622 7.57 -3.52 -7.67
CA THR A 622 8.00 -2.50 -8.60
C THR A 622 9.09 -1.72 -7.88
N PRO A 623 10.28 -1.51 -8.49
CA PRO A 623 11.36 -0.81 -7.82
C PRO A 623 10.86 0.56 -7.35
N LYS A 624 10.83 0.77 -6.03
CA LYS A 624 10.39 2.05 -5.45
C LYS A 624 11.53 3.06 -5.59
N LEU A 625 11.17 4.31 -5.90
CA LEU A 625 12.13 5.41 -5.84
C LEU A 625 12.67 5.55 -4.41
N SER A 626 13.99 5.67 -4.25
CA SER A 626 14.55 6.19 -3.01
C SER A 626 14.18 7.67 -2.84
N GLU A 627 14.28 8.20 -1.63
CA GLU A 627 13.96 9.62 -1.38
C GLU A 627 14.76 10.58 -2.30
N LYS A 628 16.04 10.27 -2.54
CA LYS A 628 16.87 11.03 -3.47
C LYS A 628 16.33 10.97 -4.90
N GLN A 629 15.98 9.77 -5.38
CA GLN A 629 15.43 9.59 -6.71
C GLN A 629 14.07 10.28 -6.84
N TYR A 630 13.24 10.22 -5.80
CA TYR A 630 11.96 10.94 -5.73
C TYR A 630 12.16 12.45 -5.87
N GLN A 631 13.14 13.01 -5.17
CA GLN A 631 13.48 14.44 -5.30
C GLN A 631 14.01 14.80 -6.70
N GLU A 632 14.82 13.94 -7.32
CA GLU A 632 15.31 14.14 -8.69
C GLU A 632 14.15 14.11 -9.70
N VAL A 633 13.26 13.12 -9.61
CA VAL A 633 12.05 13.03 -10.45
C VAL A 633 11.14 14.24 -10.23
N SER A 634 10.92 14.63 -8.97
CA SER A 634 10.11 15.81 -8.63
C SER A 634 10.69 17.10 -9.23
N LYS A 635 12.01 17.26 -9.24
CA LYS A 635 12.69 18.39 -9.92
C LYS A 635 12.45 18.38 -11.42
N VAL A 636 12.47 17.20 -12.06
CA VAL A 636 12.23 17.06 -13.50
C VAL A 636 10.80 17.49 -13.87
N TYR A 637 9.77 17.04 -13.14
CA TYR A 637 8.39 17.45 -13.39
C TYR A 637 8.15 18.95 -13.09
N LYS A 638 8.72 19.47 -12.00
CA LYS A 638 8.67 20.92 -11.72
C LYS A 638 9.30 21.74 -12.85
N LYS A 639 10.44 21.27 -13.39
CA LYS A 639 11.11 21.92 -14.53
C LYS A 639 10.22 21.89 -15.78
N MET A 640 9.63 20.75 -16.12
CA MET A 640 8.69 20.64 -17.25
C MET A 640 7.57 21.69 -17.16
N ALA A 641 7.00 21.87 -15.97
CA ALA A 641 5.93 22.85 -15.76
C ALA A 641 6.34 24.32 -15.98
N THR A 642 7.64 24.63 -15.99
CA THR A 642 8.14 25.98 -16.34
C THR A 642 8.11 26.26 -17.84
N GLY A 643 7.93 25.24 -18.68
CA GLY A 643 7.84 25.42 -20.13
C GLY A 643 6.67 26.33 -20.50
N LYS A 644 6.87 27.20 -21.50
CA LYS A 644 5.83 28.16 -21.94
C LYS A 644 4.49 27.50 -22.31
N LEU A 645 4.52 26.29 -22.86
CA LEU A 645 3.30 25.56 -23.24
C LEU A 645 2.51 25.11 -21.99
N TRP A 646 3.21 24.50 -21.03
CA TRP A 646 2.63 23.99 -19.78
C TRP A 646 2.17 25.12 -18.85
N SER A 647 2.96 26.19 -18.75
CA SER A 647 2.57 27.39 -17.97
C SER A 647 1.35 28.10 -18.56
N ALA A 648 1.23 28.20 -19.89
CA ALA A 648 0.05 28.75 -20.54
C ALA A 648 -1.20 27.89 -20.35
N GLU A 649 -1.05 26.57 -20.28
CA GLU A 649 -2.14 25.65 -19.95
C GLU A 649 -2.52 25.74 -18.47
N LYS A 650 -1.54 25.80 -17.57
CA LYS A 650 -1.75 26.02 -16.12
C LYS A 650 -2.51 27.31 -15.84
N ALA A 651 -2.22 28.39 -16.57
CA ALA A 651 -2.95 29.65 -16.47
C ALA A 651 -4.43 29.55 -16.90
N LYS A 652 -4.81 28.53 -17.67
CA LYS A 652 -6.18 28.29 -18.13
C LYS A 652 -6.97 27.32 -17.23
N ASN A 653 -6.27 26.48 -16.46
CA ASN A 653 -6.87 25.42 -15.65
C ASN A 653 -6.79 25.74 -14.14
N VAL A 654 -7.94 25.97 -13.50
CA VAL A 654 -8.08 26.38 -12.08
C VAL A 654 -8.13 25.17 -11.11
N LEU A 655 -7.76 23.97 -11.56
CA LEU A 655 -7.80 22.72 -10.77
C LEU A 655 -6.40 22.06 -10.72
N LEU A 656 -6.18 21.20 -9.71
CA LEU A 656 -4.94 20.44 -9.39
C LEU A 656 -4.42 19.48 -10.49
N ASP A 657 -4.81 19.68 -11.75
CA ASP A 657 -4.57 18.77 -12.86
C ASP A 657 -3.45 19.28 -13.79
N THR A 658 -2.30 19.62 -13.22
CA THR A 658 -1.10 19.99 -13.98
C THR A 658 0.04 19.00 -13.75
N PRO A 659 0.84 18.64 -14.76
CA PRO A 659 1.94 17.68 -14.63
C PRO A 659 3.20 18.32 -13.98
N ASP A 660 3.02 19.09 -12.91
CA ASP A 660 4.09 19.83 -12.21
C ASP A 660 4.66 19.09 -10.99
N SER A 661 4.15 17.88 -10.73
CA SER A 661 4.63 16.96 -9.71
C SER A 661 4.32 15.52 -10.15
N ILE A 662 4.92 14.56 -9.45
CA ILE A 662 4.59 13.13 -9.61
C ILE A 662 3.08 12.92 -9.45
N LEU A 663 2.50 13.34 -8.32
CA LEU A 663 1.07 13.22 -8.05
C LEU A 663 0.21 13.94 -9.10
N GLY A 664 0.64 15.11 -9.58
CA GLY A 664 -0.03 15.83 -10.67
C GLY A 664 -0.07 15.02 -11.97
N MET A 665 0.98 14.26 -12.28
CA MET A 665 1.00 13.37 -13.44
C MET A 665 -0.02 12.21 -13.30
N HIS A 666 -0.09 11.60 -12.12
CA HIS A 666 -1.10 10.56 -11.83
C HIS A 666 -2.53 11.11 -11.96
N ALA A 667 -2.77 12.31 -11.45
CA ALA A 667 -4.08 12.98 -11.53
C ALA A 667 -4.49 13.28 -12.99
N VAL A 668 -3.57 13.83 -13.80
CA VAL A 668 -3.81 14.10 -15.23
C VAL A 668 -4.14 12.81 -15.99
N SER A 669 -3.38 11.74 -15.75
CA SER A 669 -3.63 10.44 -16.39
C SER A 669 -5.03 9.90 -16.05
N SER A 670 -5.36 9.88 -14.76
CA SER A 670 -6.65 9.42 -14.25
C SER A 670 -7.82 10.23 -14.81
N ARG A 671 -7.68 11.56 -14.85
CA ARG A 671 -8.64 12.48 -15.45
C ARG A 671 -8.84 12.17 -16.93
N ASN A 672 -7.77 11.99 -17.70
CA ASN A 672 -7.84 11.71 -19.13
C ASN A 672 -8.58 10.40 -19.41
N ILE A 673 -8.30 9.35 -18.65
CA ILE A 673 -9.03 8.08 -18.74
C ILE A 673 -10.52 8.27 -18.43
N ARG A 674 -10.85 8.95 -17.33
CA ARG A 674 -12.25 9.23 -16.97
C ARG A 674 -12.98 10.02 -18.05
N ASN A 675 -12.34 11.05 -18.60
CA ASN A 675 -12.90 11.88 -19.66
C ASN A 675 -13.13 11.07 -20.95
N LEU A 676 -12.18 10.22 -21.34
CA LEU A 676 -12.34 9.33 -22.49
C LEU A 676 -13.48 8.32 -22.29
N LYS A 677 -13.54 7.66 -21.13
CA LYS A 677 -14.66 6.75 -20.79
C LYS A 677 -16.00 7.47 -20.85
N LYS A 678 -16.10 8.68 -20.29
CA LYS A 678 -17.32 9.50 -20.33
C LYS A 678 -17.71 9.87 -21.75
N ARG A 679 -16.75 10.29 -22.58
CA ARG A 679 -16.96 10.66 -24.00
C ARG A 679 -17.40 9.46 -24.84
N LEU A 680 -16.85 8.28 -24.58
CA LEU A 680 -17.20 7.04 -25.28
C LEU A 680 -18.59 6.52 -24.92
N GLY A 681 -19.06 6.76 -23.69
CA GLY A 681 -20.35 6.27 -23.22
C GLY A 681 -20.41 4.73 -23.16
N LYS A 682 -21.60 4.16 -23.39
CA LYS A 682 -21.79 2.70 -23.39
C LYS A 682 -21.05 2.07 -24.58
N ALA A 683 -20.15 1.14 -24.30
CA ALA A 683 -19.39 0.43 -25.33
C ALA A 683 -20.24 -0.66 -26.01
N SER A 684 -20.19 -0.69 -27.34
CA SER A 684 -20.70 -1.77 -28.20
C SER A 684 -19.89 -3.07 -27.99
N PRO A 685 -20.46 -4.24 -28.35
CA PRO A 685 -19.73 -5.52 -28.32
C PRO A 685 -18.40 -5.47 -29.07
N GLU A 686 -18.35 -4.79 -30.22
CA GLU A 686 -17.17 -4.68 -31.08
C GLU A 686 -16.09 -3.80 -30.41
N GLU A 687 -16.49 -2.68 -29.79
CA GLU A 687 -15.58 -1.82 -29.01
C GLU A 687 -15.00 -2.58 -27.79
N LYS A 688 -15.81 -3.40 -27.11
CA LYS A 688 -15.35 -4.25 -25.99
C LYS A 688 -14.36 -5.30 -26.46
N ALA A 689 -14.66 -5.99 -27.56
CA ALA A 689 -13.79 -7.00 -28.13
C ALA A 689 -12.46 -6.39 -28.62
N PHE A 690 -12.50 -5.20 -29.24
CA PHE A 690 -11.29 -4.45 -29.61
C PHE A 690 -10.45 -4.13 -28.36
N PHE A 691 -11.08 -3.59 -27.31
CA PHE A 691 -10.40 -3.22 -26.07
C PHE A 691 -9.71 -4.44 -25.45
N GLN A 692 -10.42 -5.57 -25.32
CA GLN A 692 -9.86 -6.81 -24.76
C GLN A 692 -8.62 -7.29 -25.54
N ARG A 693 -8.68 -7.33 -26.87
CA ARG A 693 -7.52 -7.70 -27.70
C ARG A 693 -6.37 -6.71 -27.57
N PHE A 694 -6.67 -5.42 -27.47
CA PHE A 694 -5.64 -4.39 -27.29
C PHE A 694 -4.92 -4.53 -25.94
N MET A 695 -5.64 -4.86 -24.87
CA MET A 695 -5.05 -5.03 -23.53
C MET A 695 -4.07 -6.22 -23.45
N GLN A 696 -4.12 -7.16 -24.39
CA GLN A 696 -3.18 -8.29 -24.48
C GLN A 696 -1.86 -7.95 -25.18
N LEU A 697 -1.72 -6.75 -25.75
CA LEU A 697 -0.51 -6.35 -26.45
C LEU A 697 0.65 -6.12 -25.48
N GLU A 698 1.80 -6.74 -25.77
CA GLU A 698 3.06 -6.38 -25.14
C GLU A 698 3.71 -5.22 -25.89
N PHE A 699 4.31 -4.28 -25.17
CA PHE A 699 5.00 -3.13 -25.77
C PHE A 699 6.50 -3.18 -25.54
N GLN A 700 7.23 -2.56 -26.46
CA GLN A 700 8.65 -2.27 -26.36
C GLN A 700 8.93 -0.79 -26.61
N MET A 701 9.97 -0.30 -25.97
CA MET A 701 10.50 1.06 -26.09
C MET A 701 11.69 1.06 -27.03
N ILE A 702 11.66 1.96 -28.01
CA ILE A 702 12.68 2.07 -29.05
C ILE A 702 13.46 3.36 -28.85
N HIS A 703 14.78 3.24 -28.73
CA HIS A 703 15.71 4.37 -28.68
C HIS A 703 16.76 4.26 -29.78
N HIS A 704 17.13 5.39 -30.39
CA HIS A 704 18.19 5.44 -31.38
C HIS A 704 19.33 6.30 -30.88
N THR A 705 20.56 5.81 -30.96
CA THR A 705 21.75 6.59 -30.60
C THR A 705 22.96 6.13 -31.41
N ASN A 706 23.94 7.00 -31.58
CA ASN A 706 25.28 6.59 -32.05
C ASN A 706 26.26 6.40 -30.87
N ALA A 707 25.85 6.75 -29.65
CA ALA A 707 26.70 6.60 -28.48
C ALA A 707 26.74 5.15 -28.01
N HIS A 708 27.91 4.69 -27.59
CA HIS A 708 28.06 3.43 -26.87
C HIS A 708 27.52 3.61 -25.45
N ILE A 709 26.29 3.14 -25.25
CA ILE A 709 25.56 3.28 -23.98
C ILE A 709 25.40 1.95 -23.22
N THR A 710 25.89 0.86 -23.80
CA THR A 710 25.95 -0.46 -23.17
C THR A 710 27.32 -0.64 -22.55
N ASN A 711 27.37 -0.94 -21.25
CA ASN A 711 28.59 -1.29 -20.57
C ASN A 711 29.08 -2.66 -21.08
N PRO A 712 30.31 -2.78 -21.61
CA PRO A 712 30.80 -4.03 -22.16
C PRO A 712 31.01 -5.14 -21.11
N GLU A 713 31.15 -4.79 -19.83
CA GLU A 713 31.37 -5.74 -18.74
C GLU A 713 30.05 -6.23 -18.13
N THR A 714 29.13 -5.29 -17.80
CA THR A 714 27.85 -5.63 -17.16
C THR A 714 26.74 -5.93 -18.15
N LEU A 715 26.93 -5.60 -19.43
CA LEU A 715 25.91 -5.62 -20.49
C LEU A 715 24.69 -4.72 -20.22
N GLU A 716 24.73 -3.90 -19.17
CA GLU A 716 23.67 -2.95 -18.85
C GLU A 716 23.69 -1.79 -19.82
N THR A 717 22.50 -1.36 -20.25
CA THR A 717 22.34 -0.21 -21.14
C THR A 717 21.71 0.94 -20.39
N THR A 718 22.41 2.08 -20.31
CA THR A 718 21.93 3.28 -19.62
C THR A 718 21.58 4.40 -20.59
N PHE A 719 20.31 4.77 -20.63
CA PHE A 719 19.77 5.90 -21.38
C PHE A 719 19.66 7.11 -20.45
N LEU A 720 20.36 8.19 -20.77
CA LEU A 720 20.41 9.39 -19.95
C LEU A 720 19.51 10.49 -20.52
N SER A 721 18.84 11.23 -19.65
CA SER A 721 18.26 12.52 -20.03
C SER A 721 19.36 13.51 -20.46
N ARG A 722 18.99 14.57 -21.18
CA ARG A 722 19.97 15.60 -21.58
C ARG A 722 20.63 16.25 -20.37
N ASP A 723 19.86 16.54 -19.33
CA ASP A 723 20.39 17.14 -18.11
C ASP A 723 21.47 16.23 -17.48
N GLU A 724 21.24 14.91 -17.47
CA GLU A 724 22.23 13.94 -16.99
C GLU A 724 23.43 13.77 -17.94
N LEU A 725 23.24 13.84 -19.26
CA LEU A 725 24.35 13.85 -20.23
C LEU A 725 25.29 15.04 -19.97
N ILE A 726 24.74 16.24 -19.72
CA ILE A 726 25.51 17.44 -19.39
C ILE A 726 26.20 17.27 -18.03
N LYS A 727 25.44 16.88 -16.99
CA LYS A 727 25.94 16.68 -15.62
C LYS A 727 27.08 15.67 -15.57
N ARG A 728 26.99 14.58 -16.33
CA ARG A 728 28.01 13.51 -16.42
C ARG A 728 29.07 13.75 -17.50
N ARG A 729 29.08 14.94 -18.13
CA ARG A 729 30.03 15.36 -19.17
C ARG A 729 30.14 14.37 -20.34
N LYS A 730 29.03 13.74 -20.72
CA LYS A 730 28.96 12.84 -21.87
C LYS A 730 28.82 13.66 -23.15
N ILE A 731 29.55 13.28 -24.20
CA ILE A 731 29.48 13.94 -25.52
C ILE A 731 28.20 13.48 -26.21
N PHE A 732 27.40 14.43 -26.69
CA PHE A 732 26.21 14.17 -27.49
C PHE A 732 25.95 15.33 -28.44
N ASP A 733 25.16 15.08 -29.49
CA ASP A 733 24.76 16.12 -30.44
C ASP A 733 23.77 17.08 -29.79
N THR A 734 24.23 18.30 -29.52
CA THR A 734 23.41 19.32 -28.86
C THR A 734 22.38 19.94 -29.79
N THR A 735 22.51 19.78 -31.12
CA THR A 735 21.63 20.38 -32.14
C THR A 735 20.27 19.69 -32.24
N HIS A 736 20.16 18.45 -31.74
CA HIS A 736 18.91 17.69 -31.72
C HIS A 736 17.89 18.20 -30.68
N THR A 737 18.32 19.02 -29.72
CA THR A 737 17.46 19.71 -28.77
C THR A 737 17.23 21.13 -29.26
N THR A 738 16.00 21.43 -29.65
CA THR A 738 15.62 22.74 -30.17
C THR A 738 15.32 23.72 -29.04
N ASN A 739 15.26 25.02 -29.37
CA ASN A 739 14.82 26.04 -28.42
C ASN A 739 13.38 25.76 -27.90
N ALA A 740 12.54 25.10 -28.70
CA ALA A 740 11.21 24.70 -28.27
C ALA A 740 11.25 23.62 -27.17
N ASP A 741 12.16 22.65 -27.27
CA ASP A 741 12.32 21.62 -26.23
C ASP A 741 12.79 22.22 -24.90
N ILE A 742 13.67 23.23 -24.96
CA ILE A 742 14.23 23.89 -23.76
C ILE A 742 13.26 24.89 -23.15
N VAL A 743 12.68 25.78 -23.97
CA VAL A 743 11.91 26.94 -23.47
C VAL A 743 10.40 26.71 -23.52
N GLN A 744 9.89 26.02 -24.55
CA GLN A 744 8.44 25.78 -24.65
C GLN A 744 7.99 24.57 -23.86
N LEU A 745 8.76 23.47 -23.90
CA LEU A 745 8.41 22.22 -23.22
C LEU A 745 9.15 22.02 -21.90
N ALA A 746 10.36 22.58 -21.76
CA ALA A 746 11.24 22.38 -20.61
C ALA A 746 11.47 20.90 -20.23
N ASN A 747 11.50 20.01 -21.22
CA ASN A 747 11.48 18.55 -21.03
C ASN A 747 12.86 17.89 -21.11
N THR A 748 13.95 18.65 -20.91
CA THR A 748 15.33 18.14 -21.04
C THR A 748 15.75 17.17 -19.93
N GLY A 749 14.95 17.08 -18.85
CA GLY A 749 15.14 16.12 -17.76
C GLY A 749 14.60 14.72 -18.04
N PHE A 750 14.09 14.45 -19.25
CA PHE A 750 13.57 13.13 -19.64
C PHE A 750 14.43 12.46 -20.72
N ALA A 751 14.53 11.14 -20.66
CA ALA A 751 14.98 10.28 -21.74
C ALA A 751 13.76 9.85 -22.59
N PHE A 752 13.89 9.92 -23.92
CA PHE A 752 12.77 9.74 -24.84
C PHE A 752 12.84 8.39 -25.57
N PHE A 753 11.70 7.72 -25.65
CA PHE A 753 11.55 6.46 -26.35
C PHE A 753 10.31 6.50 -27.24
N ALA A 754 10.38 5.90 -28.42
CA ALA A 754 9.17 5.60 -29.19
C ALA A 754 8.54 4.31 -28.64
N LEU A 755 7.20 4.25 -28.59
CA LEU A 755 6.49 3.01 -28.25
C LEU A 755 6.22 2.20 -29.51
N SER A 756 6.39 0.88 -29.43
CA SER A 756 6.09 -0.07 -30.51
C SER A 756 5.55 -1.37 -29.90
N VAL A 757 4.70 -2.11 -30.61
CA VAL A 757 4.26 -3.45 -30.21
C VAL A 757 5.47 -4.40 -30.27
N LYS A 758 5.65 -5.19 -29.21
CA LYS A 758 6.78 -6.12 -29.07
C LYS A 758 6.71 -7.22 -30.13
N GLY A 759 7.87 -7.64 -30.63
CA GLY A 759 7.99 -8.67 -31.66
C GLY A 759 7.78 -8.18 -33.10
N ILE A 760 7.46 -6.90 -33.30
CA ILE A 760 7.36 -6.32 -34.65
C ILE A 760 8.72 -5.84 -35.15
N LYS A 761 9.10 -6.32 -36.33
CA LYS A 761 10.31 -5.86 -37.03
C LYS A 761 10.19 -4.36 -37.34
N LEU A 762 11.11 -3.57 -36.79
CA LEU A 762 11.14 -2.13 -37.01
C LEU A 762 11.39 -1.81 -38.50
N LEU A 763 10.49 -1.03 -39.09
CA LEU A 763 10.60 -0.59 -40.48
C LEU A 763 11.63 0.53 -40.69
N LYS A 764 12.12 1.14 -39.60
CA LYS A 764 13.03 2.28 -39.63
C LYS A 764 14.35 1.90 -38.94
N GLY A 765 15.40 1.65 -39.73
CA GLY A 765 16.72 1.26 -39.22
C GLY A 765 17.63 2.41 -38.78
N SER A 766 17.16 3.66 -38.78
CA SER A 766 17.90 4.82 -38.27
C SER A 766 16.99 6.00 -37.91
N SER A 767 17.51 6.91 -37.10
CA SER A 767 16.84 8.15 -36.70
C SER A 767 17.81 9.32 -36.81
N ARG A 768 17.31 10.55 -36.62
CA ARG A 768 18.18 11.72 -36.46
C ARG A 768 19.17 11.54 -35.30
N PHE A 769 18.77 10.81 -34.26
CA PHE A 769 19.58 10.55 -33.07
C PHE A 769 20.67 9.49 -33.27
N GLY A 770 20.59 8.66 -34.33
CA GLY A 770 21.62 7.66 -34.61
C GLY A 770 21.15 6.46 -35.44
N LYS A 771 22.12 5.61 -35.79
CA LYS A 771 21.94 4.39 -36.58
C LYS A 771 21.82 3.13 -35.71
N HIS A 772 22.28 3.15 -34.46
CA HIS A 772 22.08 2.00 -33.56
C HIS A 772 20.70 2.10 -32.91
N VAL A 773 20.00 0.96 -32.92
CA VAL A 773 18.65 0.82 -32.38
C VAL A 773 18.74 -0.02 -31.12
N HIS A 774 18.13 0.48 -30.04
CA HIS A 774 17.95 -0.27 -28.81
C HIS A 774 16.46 -0.53 -28.63
N GLU A 775 16.12 -1.81 -28.50
CA GLU A 775 14.77 -2.29 -28.23
C GLU A 775 14.73 -2.76 -26.77
N VAL A 776 13.90 -2.11 -25.97
CA VAL A 776 13.78 -2.39 -24.53
C VAL A 776 12.36 -2.82 -24.26
N SER A 777 12.17 -4.07 -23.81
CA SER A 777 10.86 -4.55 -23.36
C SER A 777 10.32 -3.62 -22.28
N LEU A 778 9.09 -3.13 -22.45
CA LEU A 778 8.50 -2.18 -21.51
C LEU A 778 8.41 -2.78 -20.09
N ASP A 779 8.00 -4.04 -19.98
CA ASP A 779 7.87 -4.70 -18.68
C ASP A 779 9.24 -4.92 -18.01
N LYS A 780 10.27 -5.28 -18.78
CA LYS A 780 11.64 -5.36 -18.26
C LYS A 780 12.13 -4.01 -17.75
N ALA A 781 11.80 -2.92 -18.44
CA ALA A 781 12.13 -1.57 -17.97
C ALA A 781 11.41 -1.22 -16.67
N LYS A 782 10.11 -1.55 -16.56
CA LYS A 782 9.31 -1.36 -15.33
C LYS A 782 9.88 -2.15 -14.16
N GLN A 783 10.41 -3.34 -14.41
CA GLN A 783 11.00 -4.21 -13.39
C GLN A 783 12.41 -3.80 -12.95
N LYS A 784 13.19 -3.16 -13.83
CA LYS A 784 14.61 -2.88 -13.56
C LYS A 784 14.90 -1.46 -13.07
N SER A 785 14.08 -0.47 -13.44
CA SER A 785 14.40 0.93 -13.17
C SER A 785 13.34 1.61 -12.31
N PRO A 786 13.71 2.11 -11.11
CA PRO A 786 12.80 2.90 -10.27
C PRO A 786 12.24 4.15 -10.97
N TYR A 787 13.03 4.78 -11.84
CA TYR A 787 12.57 5.94 -12.62
C TYR A 787 11.45 5.58 -13.61
N MET A 788 11.39 4.32 -14.02
CA MET A 788 10.30 3.84 -14.88
C MET A 788 8.96 3.91 -14.16
N ALA A 789 8.92 3.74 -12.83
CA ALA A 789 7.69 3.78 -12.05
C ALA A 789 6.94 5.11 -12.17
N GLU A 790 7.66 6.20 -12.45
CA GLU A 790 7.11 7.55 -12.62
C GLU A 790 7.27 8.10 -14.05
N ALA A 791 7.47 7.22 -15.04
CA ALA A 791 7.49 7.60 -16.44
C ALA A 791 6.07 7.93 -16.95
N HIS A 792 5.98 8.62 -18.08
CA HIS A 792 4.70 8.87 -18.74
C HIS A 792 4.79 8.75 -20.25
N MET A 793 3.65 8.46 -20.87
CA MET A 793 3.44 8.51 -22.31
C MET A 793 2.84 9.85 -22.71
N VAL A 794 3.29 10.39 -23.85
CA VAL A 794 2.56 11.41 -24.62
C VAL A 794 2.04 10.74 -25.90
N LEU A 795 0.74 10.86 -26.21
CA LEU A 795 0.14 10.21 -27.39
C LEU A 795 0.72 10.69 -28.73
N ASN A 796 1.17 11.94 -28.79
CA ASN A 796 1.63 12.57 -30.02
C ASN A 796 2.73 13.59 -29.72
N ASN A 797 3.30 14.19 -30.76
CA ASN A 797 4.26 15.27 -30.60
C ASN A 797 3.66 16.41 -29.75
N THR A 798 4.27 16.69 -28.60
CA THR A 798 3.79 17.64 -27.61
C THR A 798 3.55 19.05 -28.18
N LEU A 799 4.35 19.52 -29.13
CA LEU A 799 4.18 20.84 -29.77
C LEU A 799 3.08 20.86 -30.84
N LYS A 800 2.69 19.68 -31.34
CA LYS A 800 1.69 19.48 -32.39
C LYS A 800 0.58 18.54 -31.91
N PHE A 801 0.24 18.65 -30.62
CA PHE A 801 -0.65 17.71 -29.93
C PHE A 801 -2.05 17.65 -30.55
N GLN A 802 -2.48 18.69 -31.26
CA GLN A 802 -3.77 18.75 -31.96
C GLN A 802 -3.75 18.08 -33.34
N GLU A 803 -2.58 17.98 -34.00
CA GLU A 803 -2.45 17.57 -35.40
C GLU A 803 -2.24 16.06 -35.55
N ARG A 804 -2.89 15.42 -36.55
CA ARG A 804 -2.52 14.07 -36.99
C ARG A 804 -1.53 14.12 -38.15
N LYS A 805 -0.44 13.35 -38.04
CA LYS A 805 0.44 13.04 -39.19
C LYS A 805 0.07 11.68 -39.77
N LEU A 806 -0.99 11.66 -40.56
CA LEU A 806 -1.47 10.44 -41.23
C LEU A 806 -0.49 9.98 -42.29
N SER A 807 -0.38 8.66 -42.45
CA SER A 807 0.42 8.01 -43.48
C SER A 807 -0.47 7.27 -44.47
N GLU A 808 0.03 6.99 -45.69
CA GLU A 808 -0.64 6.10 -46.66
C GLU A 808 -0.96 4.70 -46.09
N ARG A 809 -0.36 4.34 -44.95
CA ARG A 809 -0.64 3.10 -44.24
C ARG A 809 -2.07 3.03 -43.70
N LEU A 810 -2.75 4.16 -43.41
CA LEU A 810 -4.16 4.11 -43.03
C LEU A 810 -5.03 3.66 -44.20
N VAL A 811 -4.75 4.22 -45.39
CA VAL A 811 -5.46 3.88 -46.62
C VAL A 811 -5.27 2.39 -46.92
N THR A 812 -4.04 1.89 -46.75
CA THR A 812 -3.73 0.47 -46.92
C THR A 812 -4.47 -0.41 -45.89
N LEU A 813 -4.49 0.00 -44.61
CA LEU A 813 -5.20 -0.73 -43.55
C LEU A 813 -6.71 -0.83 -43.81
N LEU A 814 -7.29 0.20 -44.43
CA LEU A 814 -8.71 0.28 -44.78
C LEU A 814 -9.06 -0.40 -46.12
N GLY A 815 -8.09 -0.99 -46.83
CA GLY A 815 -8.31 -1.75 -48.06
C GLY A 815 -7.96 -1.05 -49.38
N GLY A 816 -7.39 0.16 -49.33
CA GLY A 816 -6.72 0.80 -50.48
C GLY A 816 -7.60 1.48 -51.53
N ASP A 817 -8.93 1.31 -51.46
CA ASP A 817 -9.90 1.87 -52.41
C ASP A 817 -10.20 3.36 -52.18
N ASP A 818 -11.06 3.95 -53.02
CA ASP A 818 -11.42 5.38 -52.91
C ASP A 818 -12.18 5.71 -51.61
N ILE A 819 -12.93 4.75 -51.06
CA ILE A 819 -13.62 4.89 -49.77
C ILE A 819 -12.58 4.94 -48.65
N ALA A 820 -11.60 4.03 -48.66
CA ALA A 820 -10.47 4.02 -47.73
C ALA A 820 -9.68 5.34 -47.78
N ARG A 821 -9.44 5.91 -48.97
CA ARG A 821 -8.80 7.22 -49.13
C ARG A 821 -9.63 8.36 -48.52
N LYS A 822 -10.95 8.36 -48.77
CA LYS A 822 -11.87 9.35 -48.22
C LYS A 822 -11.94 9.27 -46.70
N ASP A 823 -12.09 8.08 -46.15
CA ASP A 823 -12.21 7.84 -44.71
C ASP A 823 -10.89 8.10 -43.98
N ALA A 824 -9.74 7.71 -44.56
CA ALA A 824 -8.45 8.09 -44.02
C ALA A 824 -8.28 9.62 -43.97
N LYS A 825 -8.76 10.36 -44.97
CA LYS A 825 -8.74 11.82 -44.98
C LYS A 825 -9.64 12.42 -43.89
N ALA A 826 -10.70 11.74 -43.46
CA ALA A 826 -11.56 12.22 -42.38
C ALA A 826 -10.79 12.37 -41.05
N PHE A 827 -9.89 11.43 -40.74
CA PHE A 827 -9.03 11.52 -39.55
C PHE A 827 -8.11 12.75 -39.58
N SER A 828 -7.73 13.26 -40.76
CA SER A 828 -6.81 14.42 -40.88
C SER A 828 -7.43 15.72 -40.34
N LYS A 829 -8.76 15.77 -40.30
CA LYS A 829 -9.54 16.92 -39.84
C LYS A 829 -9.92 16.81 -38.36
N GLN A 830 -9.66 15.68 -37.73
CA GLN A 830 -10.01 15.43 -36.34
C GLN A 830 -8.92 15.98 -35.42
N VAL A 831 -9.33 16.80 -34.45
CA VAL A 831 -8.45 17.26 -33.38
C VAL A 831 -8.15 16.09 -32.45
N VAL A 832 -6.86 15.80 -32.25
CA VAL A 832 -6.41 14.68 -31.40
C VAL A 832 -6.73 14.94 -29.92
N ALA A 833 -6.46 16.15 -29.46
CA ALA A 833 -6.61 16.59 -28.08
C ALA A 833 -6.87 18.10 -28.04
N GLU A 834 -7.69 18.56 -27.10
CA GLU A 834 -8.01 19.98 -26.95
C GLU A 834 -6.87 20.73 -26.26
N ASN A 835 -6.27 20.10 -25.25
CA ASN A 835 -5.11 20.60 -24.53
C ASN A 835 -3.95 19.60 -24.58
N VAL A 836 -2.73 20.08 -24.31
CA VAL A 836 -1.54 19.20 -24.36
C VAL A 836 -1.57 18.17 -23.23
N SER A 837 -2.09 18.51 -22.04
CA SER A 837 -2.22 17.56 -20.94
C SER A 837 -3.18 16.40 -21.24
N ASP A 838 -4.14 16.55 -22.15
CA ASP A 838 -5.07 15.49 -22.56
C ASP A 838 -4.37 14.33 -23.29
N THR A 839 -3.12 14.54 -23.72
CA THR A 839 -2.31 13.53 -24.40
C THR A 839 -1.44 12.70 -23.46
N LEU A 840 -1.43 13.02 -22.16
CA LEU A 840 -0.53 12.42 -21.18
C LEU A 840 -1.19 11.23 -20.46
N PHE A 841 -0.43 10.14 -20.33
CA PHE A 841 -0.84 8.96 -19.56
C PHE A 841 0.34 8.46 -18.74
N HIS A 842 0.09 8.18 -17.47
CA HIS A 842 1.08 7.57 -16.59
C HIS A 842 1.49 6.19 -17.12
N ILE A 843 2.69 5.70 -16.77
CA ILE A 843 3.22 4.46 -17.36
C ILE A 843 2.35 3.22 -17.10
N ASN A 844 1.64 3.21 -15.98
CA ASN A 844 0.72 2.13 -15.59
C ASN A 844 -0.62 2.20 -16.34
N ASP A 845 -0.89 3.34 -16.98
CA ASP A 845 -2.15 3.64 -17.65
C ASP A 845 -2.05 3.57 -19.18
N ILE A 846 -0.87 3.28 -19.75
CA ILE A 846 -0.63 3.44 -21.19
C ILE A 846 -1.54 2.54 -22.04
N HIS A 847 -1.78 1.29 -21.64
CA HIS A 847 -2.63 0.36 -22.39
C HIS A 847 -4.05 0.90 -22.46
N THR A 848 -4.63 1.21 -21.30
CA THR A 848 -5.97 1.76 -21.16
C THR A 848 -6.10 3.11 -21.88
N GLY A 849 -5.17 4.03 -21.64
CA GLY A 849 -5.16 5.36 -22.23
C GLY A 849 -5.09 5.34 -23.76
N LEU A 850 -4.19 4.52 -24.32
CA LEU A 850 -4.03 4.38 -25.76
C LEU A 850 -5.23 3.69 -26.41
N ALA A 851 -5.74 2.61 -25.81
CA ALA A 851 -6.92 1.89 -26.31
C ALA A 851 -8.15 2.80 -26.37
N LEU A 852 -8.45 3.52 -25.28
CA LEU A 852 -9.58 4.44 -25.22
C LEU A 852 -9.41 5.62 -26.20
N SER A 853 -8.19 6.10 -26.39
CA SER A 853 -7.89 7.17 -27.35
C SER A 853 -8.10 6.72 -28.80
N ILE A 854 -7.74 5.47 -29.13
CA ILE A 854 -8.02 4.87 -30.43
C ILE A 854 -9.53 4.70 -30.63
N LEU A 855 -10.23 4.12 -29.66
CA LEU A 855 -11.69 3.95 -29.72
C LEU A 855 -12.40 5.30 -29.90
N TRP A 856 -12.00 6.32 -29.15
CA TRP A 856 -12.57 7.66 -29.30
C TRP A 856 -12.30 8.23 -30.69
N SER A 857 -11.10 8.00 -31.23
CA SER A 857 -10.73 8.43 -32.58
C SER A 857 -11.63 7.79 -33.63
N ILE A 858 -11.85 6.47 -33.54
CA ILE A 858 -12.71 5.71 -34.47
C ILE A 858 -14.17 6.16 -34.33
N LYS A 859 -14.66 6.32 -33.10
CA LYS A 859 -16.06 6.66 -32.82
C LYS A 859 -16.44 8.05 -33.30
N SER A 860 -15.56 9.03 -33.09
CA SER A 860 -15.84 10.44 -33.42
C SER A 860 -15.45 10.82 -34.85
N ALA A 861 -14.79 9.95 -35.61
CA ALA A 861 -14.50 10.20 -37.02
C ALA A 861 -15.74 9.94 -37.91
N PRO A 862 -16.06 10.82 -38.87
CA PRO A 862 -17.15 10.63 -39.82
C PRO A 862 -16.70 9.70 -40.96
N ILE A 863 -16.53 8.42 -40.65
CA ILE A 863 -16.10 7.36 -41.57
C ILE A 863 -17.23 6.38 -41.88
N SER A 864 -17.10 5.62 -42.96
CA SER A 864 -18.07 4.57 -43.29
C SER A 864 -18.12 3.45 -42.25
N GLU A 865 -19.26 2.76 -42.16
CA GLU A 865 -19.45 1.60 -41.28
C GLU A 865 -18.44 0.49 -41.60
N ARG A 866 -18.20 0.21 -42.89
CA ARG A 866 -17.14 -0.70 -43.35
C ARG A 866 -15.77 -0.35 -42.76
N SER A 867 -15.35 0.91 -42.84
CA SER A 867 -14.06 1.34 -42.28
C SER A 867 -14.04 1.21 -40.75
N ARG A 868 -15.16 1.47 -40.07
CA ARG A 868 -15.29 1.30 -38.63
C ARG A 868 -15.15 -0.17 -38.22
N GLU A 869 -15.81 -1.08 -38.93
CA GLU A 869 -15.70 -2.53 -38.74
C GLU A 869 -14.28 -3.03 -38.95
N ILE A 870 -13.58 -2.55 -40.00
CA ILE A 870 -12.17 -2.90 -40.25
C ILE A 870 -11.29 -2.47 -39.08
N LEU A 871 -11.43 -1.22 -38.60
CA LEU A 871 -10.60 -0.67 -37.53
C LEU A 871 -10.87 -1.35 -36.18
N LEU A 872 -12.14 -1.61 -35.84
CA LEU A 872 -12.51 -2.36 -34.63
C LEU A 872 -12.22 -3.86 -34.75
N GLY A 873 -12.13 -4.37 -35.98
CA GLY A 873 -11.86 -5.76 -36.32
C GLY A 873 -10.38 -6.11 -36.44
N VAL A 874 -9.46 -5.15 -36.21
CA VAL A 874 -8.01 -5.38 -36.20
C VAL A 874 -7.63 -6.53 -35.25
N LYS A 875 -6.74 -7.41 -35.73
CA LYS A 875 -6.24 -8.61 -35.03
C LYS A 875 -4.73 -8.76 -35.27
N GLY A 876 -4.02 -9.22 -34.23
CA GLY A 876 -2.58 -9.47 -34.29
C GLY A 876 -1.74 -8.20 -34.16
N GLU A 877 -0.50 -8.40 -33.72
CA GLU A 877 0.44 -7.38 -33.30
C GLU A 877 0.79 -6.40 -34.44
N ALA A 878 0.96 -6.90 -35.65
CA ALA A 878 1.38 -6.09 -36.81
C ALA A 878 0.30 -5.10 -37.25
N GLN A 879 -0.97 -5.50 -37.21
CA GLN A 879 -2.09 -4.62 -37.55
C GLN A 879 -2.32 -3.58 -36.45
N PHE A 880 -2.15 -3.95 -35.18
CA PHE A 880 -2.19 -2.99 -34.08
C PHE A 880 -1.04 -1.98 -34.14
N GLU A 881 0.18 -2.42 -34.43
CA GLU A 881 1.33 -1.52 -34.63
C GLU A 881 1.05 -0.54 -35.78
N GLN A 882 0.51 -1.04 -36.90
CA GLN A 882 0.12 -0.19 -38.03
C GLN A 882 -0.97 0.81 -37.62
N LEU A 883 -1.99 0.38 -36.88
CA LEU A 883 -3.07 1.25 -36.39
C LEU A 883 -2.54 2.35 -35.45
N ILE A 884 -1.76 1.97 -34.43
CA ILE A 884 -1.18 2.88 -33.43
C ILE A 884 -0.31 3.92 -34.11
N THR A 885 0.68 3.49 -34.90
CA THR A 885 1.68 4.37 -35.54
C THR A 885 1.08 5.27 -36.63
N THR A 886 -0.12 4.94 -37.11
CA THR A 886 -0.85 5.72 -38.10
C THR A 886 -1.75 6.77 -37.46
N LEU A 887 -2.44 6.41 -36.37
CA LEU A 887 -3.33 7.34 -35.66
C LEU A 887 -2.57 8.27 -34.73
N PHE A 888 -1.47 7.79 -34.14
CA PHE A 888 -0.72 8.44 -33.06
C PHE A 888 0.78 8.30 -33.25
N ARG A 889 1.54 9.01 -32.42
CA ARG A 889 3.01 8.89 -32.33
C ARG A 889 3.42 8.82 -30.86
N PRO A 890 3.05 7.73 -30.17
CA PRO A 890 3.27 7.62 -28.74
C PRO A 890 4.76 7.66 -28.41
N GLN A 891 5.10 8.47 -27.42
CA GLN A 891 6.46 8.59 -26.88
C GLN A 891 6.42 8.34 -25.38
N ILE A 892 7.35 7.55 -24.87
CA ILE A 892 7.58 7.37 -23.44
C ILE A 892 8.70 8.32 -23.00
N LEU A 893 8.43 9.07 -21.94
CA LEU A 893 9.36 9.98 -21.29
C LEU A 893 9.70 9.40 -19.92
N VAL A 894 10.95 8.94 -19.78
CA VAL A 894 11.47 8.43 -18.50
C VAL A 894 12.25 9.54 -17.80
N PRO A 895 11.91 9.92 -16.56
CA PRO A 895 12.61 10.99 -15.86
C PRO A 895 14.03 10.57 -15.49
N VAL A 896 14.97 11.51 -15.52
CA VAL A 896 16.38 11.34 -15.11
C VAL A 896 17.17 10.39 -16.02
N GLU A 897 16.95 9.08 -15.92
CA GLU A 897 17.64 8.03 -16.69
C GLU A 897 16.86 6.71 -16.70
N LEU A 898 17.25 5.79 -17.59
CA LEU A 898 16.79 4.39 -17.63
C LEU A 898 18.02 3.47 -17.73
N THR A 899 18.19 2.54 -16.78
CA THR A 899 19.20 1.47 -16.86
C THR A 899 18.50 0.12 -16.93
N VAL A 900 18.85 -0.71 -17.92
CA VAL A 900 18.18 -2.00 -18.23
C VAL A 900 19.12 -3.11 -18.65
#